data_AF-A0A2E2IZ29-F1
#
_entry.id   AF-A0A2E2IZ29-F1
#
_cell.length_a   1.000
_cell.length_b   1.000
_cell.length_c   1.000
_cell.angle_alpha   90.00
_cell.angle_beta   90.00
_cell.angle_gamma   90.00
#
_symmetry.space_group_name_H-M   'P 1'
#
loop_
_entity.id
_entity.type
_entity.pdbx_description
1 polymer ?
#
loop_
_entity_poly.entity_id
_entity_poly.type
_entity_poly.pdbx_seq_one_letter_code
_entity_poly.pdbx_strand_id
1 'polypeptide(L)'
;MKSNYFAFFIVTVCCFGFVNAQVGINTTSPSAGSILDVESSDKGVLIPRVNIANLATIAPITGGSTESLLVYNTNTTTGPGFFYWDGTVWVAIDGGRDWKLEGNNGTTPGTGAGQHFVGTNDAQDLVVATNSNERFRVTSDGRILATQLGSAATPLFAWAGDTDKGFYSSGADELGFVTNGTERFRIPNANQVHAMANGANGNPFYSWNNDTDLGIWRSTADRLNISAGGREMVEFNESGANSEVVFNDGGTDTDFRVETSGQANMIYVDGSNNIVGVGTNTPNGLLDLSSSTMGMIPPRVALTSTLTEAPVVNPQGGSLLAGTCVYNTATAGTAPNNVAPGLYFWNGARWVAFAGSPGGLDWTLTGNTGTNTTSNYLGTADNVGVVFRTNGTERMEIEDDGQVNIGLGATASTAGYQLEVQATATDGNAIVGHGNGLGYGVRAENLSANGGAGRAFLAHNDNYVINSIMYNANTSNSVGLLASGNGASLSYYATTGGTFNGTNFGGAGIANETTGTGIIGTGNGRTSIVYDPDGSGVGGSGDVLGVYGYAGNGGVSSSNYGNAGARFQLDADNDITTTTGNGATRASAILAGFNNVRPPGTSSSRDSYYGGYFSGGSEGSGTPSYAYVGMRYRTNSNGDGVSFGGQDYKIIGTGSVSTLINDQNNTPRVMFAPEAPEILFQDFGVGQLVNGQARINLDPILKRNIYVDKNNPLKVYVTLEGECNGIYVTNKSADGFTVKELQGGTSNASFSWQIVATRADRINADGTIASKHVGIRLPEGPGPIKSKAMKEEKSKEVKLDDIRPSVSANVKN
;
A
#
# COMPACT_ATOMS: atom_id res chain seq x y z
N MET A 1 129.78 81.22 -98.43
CA MET A 1 131.04 80.90 -99.14
C MET A 1 132.10 80.59 -98.09
N LYS A 2 132.71 79.37 -98.08
CA LYS A 2 133.91 78.99 -97.27
C LYS A 2 133.68 79.05 -95.72
N SER A 3 134.30 78.29 -94.82
CA SER A 3 135.25 77.15 -94.83
C SER A 3 135.02 76.38 -93.50
N ASN A 4 134.75 75.06 -93.47
CA ASN A 4 135.70 73.95 -93.20
C ASN A 4 136.70 74.19 -92.03
N TYR A 5 136.91 73.30 -91.04
CA TYR A 5 136.41 71.92 -90.77
C TYR A 5 135.89 71.77 -89.29
N PHE A 6 135.95 70.71 -88.45
CA PHE A 6 136.63 69.39 -88.40
C PHE A 6 135.88 68.35 -87.50
N ALA A 7 136.57 67.29 -87.03
CA ALA A 7 136.07 66.03 -86.44
C ALA A 7 136.68 65.76 -85.02
N PHE A 8 136.40 64.74 -84.19
CA PHE A 8 135.50 63.55 -84.15
C PHE A 8 135.51 62.94 -82.70
N PHE A 9 134.41 62.45 -82.10
CA PHE A 9 134.41 61.34 -81.11
C PHE A 9 133.02 60.73 -80.78
N ILE A 10 132.98 59.64 -80.00
CA ILE A 10 132.00 58.53 -80.05
C ILE A 10 131.04 58.42 -78.83
N VAL A 11 129.73 58.25 -79.10
CA VAL A 11 128.66 57.40 -78.49
C VAL A 11 128.61 57.13 -76.96
N THR A 12 127.41 57.24 -76.32
CA THR A 12 126.76 56.23 -75.39
C THR A 12 125.66 56.81 -74.43
N VAL A 13 124.40 56.29 -74.48
CA VAL A 13 123.37 56.19 -73.35
C VAL A 13 122.79 57.52 -72.75
N CYS A 14 121.55 57.65 -72.23
CA CYS A 14 120.33 56.78 -72.15
C CYS A 14 119.00 57.61 -72.11
N CYS A 15 117.88 56.90 -71.93
CA CYS A 15 116.52 57.43 -71.75
C CYS A 15 116.28 58.26 -70.47
N PHE A 16 115.31 59.18 -70.53
CA PHE A 16 114.60 59.71 -69.35
C PHE A 16 113.25 59.00 -69.19
N GLY A 17 112.97 58.46 -68.00
CA GLY A 17 111.65 57.97 -67.60
C GLY A 17 111.03 58.91 -66.56
N PHE A 18 109.72 59.09 -66.61
CA PHE A 18 108.98 59.82 -65.55
C PHE A 18 108.93 58.97 -64.28
N VAL A 19 109.19 59.59 -63.13
CA VAL A 19 109.10 58.94 -61.81
C VAL A 19 107.81 59.40 -61.14
N ASN A 20 106.97 58.48 -60.68
CA ASN A 20 105.75 58.81 -59.95
C ASN A 20 106.08 59.25 -58.52
N ALA A 21 105.40 60.29 -58.02
CA ALA A 21 105.64 60.86 -56.69
C ALA A 21 104.93 60.10 -55.55
N GLN A 22 104.97 58.76 -55.59
CA GLN A 22 104.45 57.89 -54.52
C GLN A 22 105.51 57.70 -53.44
N VAL A 23 105.10 57.72 -52.17
CA VAL A 23 105.98 57.51 -51.03
C VAL A 23 105.87 56.05 -50.56
N GLY A 24 106.85 55.22 -50.92
CA GLY A 24 107.04 53.92 -50.29
C GLY A 24 107.88 54.05 -49.02
N ILE A 25 107.35 53.58 -47.89
CA ILE A 25 108.10 53.40 -46.65
C ILE A 25 108.30 51.90 -46.44
N ASN A 26 109.57 51.48 -46.42
CA ASN A 26 110.00 50.08 -46.24
C ASN A 26 109.49 49.08 -47.32
N THR A 27 108.86 49.56 -48.40
CA THR A 27 108.59 48.80 -49.63
C THR A 27 109.25 49.47 -50.85
N THR A 28 109.59 48.68 -51.86
CA THR A 28 110.15 49.15 -53.14
C THR A 28 109.15 49.12 -54.30
N SER A 29 107.93 48.64 -54.07
CA SER A 29 106.84 48.63 -55.05
C SER A 29 105.52 49.07 -54.39
N PRO A 30 105.35 50.38 -54.11
CA PRO A 30 104.11 50.90 -53.54
C PRO A 30 102.88 50.51 -54.36
N SER A 31 101.80 50.13 -53.68
CA SER A 31 100.54 49.78 -54.30
C SER A 31 100.04 50.92 -55.19
N ALA A 32 99.69 50.60 -56.44
CA ALA A 32 99.26 51.58 -57.45
C ALA A 32 97.99 52.38 -57.05
N GLY A 33 97.22 51.88 -56.08
CA GLY A 33 96.07 52.58 -55.50
C GLY A 33 96.40 53.55 -54.36
N SER A 34 97.69 53.71 -54.00
CA SER A 34 98.14 54.52 -52.85
C SER A 34 99.12 55.62 -53.25
N ILE A 35 99.09 56.73 -52.51
CA ILE A 35 100.11 57.82 -52.59
C ILE A 35 101.18 57.68 -51.50
N LEU A 36 100.85 57.00 -50.41
CA LEU A 36 101.73 56.58 -49.32
C LEU A 36 101.45 55.11 -49.05
N ASP A 37 102.48 54.27 -49.14
CA ASP A 37 102.43 52.86 -48.79
C ASP A 37 103.48 52.57 -47.69
N VAL A 38 103.14 51.71 -46.74
CA VAL A 38 103.93 51.47 -45.52
C VAL A 38 103.91 49.98 -45.19
N GLU A 39 104.91 49.26 -45.68
CA GLU A 39 104.97 47.80 -45.53
C GLU A 39 105.81 47.40 -44.30
N SER A 40 105.22 46.63 -43.39
CA SER A 40 105.94 46.04 -42.26
C SER A 40 105.27 44.74 -41.79
N SER A 41 106.07 43.76 -41.42
CA SER A 41 105.62 42.49 -40.86
C SER A 41 105.38 42.53 -39.35
N ASP A 42 105.88 43.55 -38.64
CA ASP A 42 105.86 43.60 -37.17
C ASP A 42 105.70 45.02 -36.57
N LYS A 43 105.40 46.05 -37.37
CA LYS A 43 105.09 47.42 -36.94
C LYS A 43 103.81 47.93 -37.61
N GLY A 44 103.11 48.83 -36.93
CA GLY A 44 101.98 49.59 -37.50
C GLY A 44 102.31 51.08 -37.66
N VAL A 45 101.55 51.78 -38.50
CA VAL A 45 101.66 53.24 -38.65
C VAL A 45 100.98 53.99 -37.50
N LEU A 46 101.66 54.98 -36.92
CA LEU A 46 101.04 55.93 -36.01
C LEU A 46 100.44 57.10 -36.78
N ILE A 47 99.16 56.96 -37.12
CA ILE A 47 98.28 58.05 -37.57
C ILE A 47 98.29 59.19 -36.52
N PRO A 48 98.23 60.48 -36.91
CA PRO A 48 98.28 61.61 -35.97
C PRO A 48 97.31 61.46 -34.80
N ARG A 49 97.85 61.57 -33.58
CA ARG A 49 97.11 61.51 -32.32
C ARG A 49 96.71 62.92 -31.90
N VAL A 50 95.40 63.19 -31.84
CA VAL A 50 94.85 64.54 -31.78
C VAL A 50 93.77 64.63 -30.71
N ASN A 51 93.80 65.67 -29.86
CA ASN A 51 92.77 65.87 -28.83
C ASN A 51 91.61 66.69 -29.42
N ILE A 52 90.55 66.03 -29.86
CA ILE A 52 89.39 66.66 -30.52
C ILE A 52 88.33 67.01 -29.48
N ALA A 53 88.34 68.25 -28.98
CA ALA A 53 87.43 68.70 -27.93
C ALA A 53 85.96 68.85 -28.38
N ASN A 54 85.70 68.94 -29.70
CA ASN A 54 84.36 69.00 -30.27
C ASN A 54 84.34 68.34 -31.65
N LEU A 55 83.60 67.24 -31.79
CA LEU A 55 83.50 66.49 -33.06
C LEU A 55 82.85 67.30 -34.19
N ALA A 56 82.00 68.28 -33.87
CA ALA A 56 81.35 69.13 -34.88
C ALA A 56 82.26 70.24 -35.46
N THR A 57 83.57 70.19 -35.21
CA THR A 57 84.54 71.19 -35.69
C THR A 57 85.88 70.56 -36.07
N ILE A 58 86.50 71.04 -37.14
CA ILE A 58 87.83 70.59 -37.62
C ILE A 58 88.96 70.77 -36.58
N ALA A 59 88.79 71.70 -35.62
CA ALA A 59 89.76 72.00 -34.57
C ALA A 59 90.08 70.77 -33.69
N PRO A 60 91.35 70.55 -33.29
CA PRO A 60 92.48 71.48 -33.37
C PRO A 60 93.30 71.40 -34.67
N ILE A 61 92.85 70.67 -35.71
CA ILE A 61 93.52 70.69 -37.01
C ILE A 61 93.41 72.09 -37.63
N THR A 62 94.52 72.58 -38.18
CA THR A 62 94.61 73.87 -38.87
C THR A 62 95.23 73.69 -40.25
N GLY A 63 94.96 74.63 -41.17
CA GLY A 63 95.43 74.59 -42.57
C GLY A 63 94.34 74.25 -43.61
N GLY A 64 93.20 73.68 -43.19
CA GLY A 64 92.05 73.42 -44.05
C GLY A 64 91.10 72.37 -43.49
N SER A 65 89.87 72.32 -44.00
CA SER A 65 88.84 71.33 -43.64
C SER A 65 88.74 70.21 -44.69
N THR A 66 89.86 69.58 -45.01
CA THR A 66 89.95 68.53 -46.03
C THR A 66 89.20 67.28 -45.56
N GLU A 67 88.28 66.77 -46.37
CA GLU A 67 87.59 65.50 -46.14
C GLU A 67 88.57 64.32 -46.14
N SER A 68 88.22 63.23 -45.45
CA SER A 68 89.04 62.01 -45.31
C SER A 68 90.40 62.21 -44.62
N LEU A 69 90.61 63.34 -43.90
CA LEU A 69 91.67 63.43 -42.90
C LEU A 69 91.42 62.40 -41.81
N LEU A 70 92.32 61.42 -41.67
CA LEU A 70 92.26 60.37 -40.65
C LEU A 70 93.12 60.75 -39.45
N VAL A 71 92.56 60.65 -38.24
CA VAL A 71 93.23 60.90 -36.97
C VAL A 71 92.87 59.85 -35.92
N TYR A 72 93.71 59.69 -34.91
CA TYR A 72 93.34 59.01 -33.68
C TYR A 72 92.96 60.06 -32.63
N ASN A 73 91.67 60.17 -32.29
CA ASN A 73 91.20 61.04 -31.22
C ASN A 73 91.74 60.55 -29.88
N THR A 74 92.38 61.43 -29.11
CA THR A 74 92.87 61.16 -27.75
C THR A 74 91.99 61.77 -26.65
N ASN A 75 90.92 62.48 -27.02
CA ASN A 75 90.00 63.08 -26.06
C ASN A 75 89.09 62.00 -25.46
N THR A 76 89.12 61.85 -24.13
CA THR A 76 88.31 60.84 -23.41
C THR A 76 86.83 61.22 -23.25
N THR A 77 86.46 62.48 -23.51
CA THR A 77 85.09 62.99 -23.36
C THR A 77 84.30 62.90 -24.67
N THR A 78 84.95 63.10 -25.82
CA THR A 78 84.35 62.95 -27.17
C THR A 78 84.54 61.55 -27.76
N GLY A 79 85.13 60.61 -27.01
CA GLY A 79 85.40 59.24 -27.43
C GLY A 79 86.80 59.09 -28.04
N PRO A 80 87.74 58.37 -27.40
CA PRO A 80 89.05 58.11 -27.97
C PRO A 80 88.98 56.93 -28.97
N GLY A 81 89.59 57.08 -30.14
CA GLY A 81 89.47 56.08 -31.22
C GLY A 81 89.89 56.64 -32.58
N PHE A 82 89.62 55.90 -33.66
CA PHE A 82 89.87 56.39 -35.02
C PHE A 82 88.67 57.20 -35.55
N PHE A 83 88.95 58.42 -36.00
CA PHE A 83 87.98 59.33 -36.60
C PHE A 83 88.47 59.80 -37.96
N TYR A 84 87.55 59.98 -38.90
CA TYR A 84 87.80 60.71 -40.14
C TYR A 84 86.93 61.96 -40.20
N TRP A 85 87.40 63.00 -40.88
CA TRP A 85 86.60 64.19 -41.16
C TRP A 85 85.71 63.94 -42.39
N ASP A 86 84.38 64.02 -42.25
CA ASP A 86 83.43 63.81 -43.36
C ASP A 86 83.14 65.08 -44.19
N GLY A 87 83.94 66.13 -43.97
CA GLY A 87 83.70 67.47 -44.51
C GLY A 87 82.96 68.39 -43.53
N THR A 88 82.18 67.84 -42.60
CA THR A 88 81.31 68.59 -41.66
C THR A 88 81.50 68.25 -40.19
N VAL A 89 81.79 66.98 -39.87
CA VAL A 89 82.03 66.49 -38.51
C VAL A 89 83.12 65.41 -38.51
N TRP A 90 83.70 65.15 -37.34
CA TRP A 90 84.53 63.98 -37.07
C TRP A 90 83.64 62.76 -36.86
N VAL A 91 83.61 61.85 -37.83
CA VAL A 91 82.86 60.59 -37.76
C VAL A 91 83.75 59.51 -37.15
N ALA A 92 83.25 58.88 -36.08
CA ALA A 92 83.87 57.70 -35.48
C ALA A 92 83.70 56.49 -36.42
N ILE A 93 84.75 55.69 -36.62
CA ILE A 93 84.69 54.53 -37.53
C ILE A 93 83.82 53.38 -36.94
N ASP A 94 83.51 53.40 -35.64
CA ASP A 94 82.53 52.53 -34.97
C ASP A 94 81.15 53.22 -34.75
N GLY A 95 80.81 54.19 -35.60
CA GLY A 95 79.80 55.24 -35.40
C GLY A 95 78.30 54.86 -35.30
N GLY A 96 77.94 53.73 -34.70
CA GLY A 96 76.62 53.53 -34.07
C GLY A 96 75.44 53.28 -35.02
N ARG A 97 75.70 52.89 -36.27
CA ARG A 97 74.68 52.33 -37.19
C ARG A 97 74.65 50.79 -37.18
N ASP A 98 75.60 50.20 -36.47
CA ASP A 98 75.70 48.78 -36.14
C ASP A 98 74.86 48.44 -34.90
N TRP A 99 74.49 47.16 -34.74
CA TRP A 99 73.92 46.67 -33.49
C TRP A 99 75.05 46.06 -32.65
N LYS A 100 75.42 46.74 -31.55
CA LYS A 100 76.61 46.40 -30.75
C LYS A 100 76.37 45.15 -29.90
N LEU A 101 77.43 44.40 -29.62
CA LEU A 101 77.36 43.12 -28.89
C LEU A 101 76.80 43.27 -27.46
N GLU A 102 76.99 44.42 -26.85
CA GLU A 102 76.44 44.77 -25.51
C GLU A 102 75.10 45.54 -25.60
N GLY A 103 74.56 45.72 -26.81
CA GLY A 103 73.35 46.49 -27.10
C GLY A 103 73.59 47.98 -27.38
N ASN A 104 72.56 48.65 -27.90
CA ASN A 104 72.60 50.06 -28.26
C ASN A 104 71.79 50.91 -27.26
N ASN A 105 72.40 51.94 -26.68
CA ASN A 105 71.71 52.93 -25.84
C ASN A 105 70.99 54.00 -26.69
N GLY A 106 69.85 54.50 -26.20
CA GLY A 106 69.15 55.65 -26.80
C GLY A 106 68.27 55.34 -28.01
N THR A 107 67.92 54.08 -28.26
CA THR A 107 67.09 53.66 -29.40
C THR A 107 65.65 54.16 -29.32
N THR A 108 65.12 54.71 -30.42
CA THR A 108 63.68 54.92 -30.62
C THR A 108 63.08 53.66 -31.27
N PRO A 109 62.25 52.86 -30.57
CA PRO A 109 61.78 51.58 -31.09
C PRO A 109 60.69 51.73 -32.17
N GLY A 110 60.69 50.81 -33.14
CA GLY A 110 59.71 50.71 -34.22
C GLY A 110 60.36 50.43 -35.58
N THR A 111 59.55 50.29 -36.62
CA THR A 111 59.99 49.91 -38.00
C THR A 111 59.89 51.06 -39.02
N GLY A 112 59.39 52.23 -38.63
CA GLY A 112 59.30 53.42 -39.48
C GLY A 112 60.64 54.12 -39.70
N ALA A 113 60.66 55.10 -40.61
CA ALA A 113 61.85 55.90 -40.89
C ALA A 113 62.34 56.65 -39.63
N GLY A 114 63.62 56.46 -39.28
CA GLY A 114 64.23 57.02 -38.06
C GLY A 114 63.97 56.21 -36.78
N GLN A 115 63.31 55.06 -36.86
CA GLN A 115 63.14 54.11 -35.77
C GLN A 115 64.16 52.96 -35.88
N HIS A 116 64.34 52.23 -34.78
CA HIS A 116 65.43 51.28 -34.59
C HIS A 116 64.87 49.91 -34.17
N PHE A 117 65.34 48.87 -34.85
CA PHE A 117 64.97 47.47 -34.62
C PHE A 117 66.09 46.55 -35.13
N VAL A 118 66.04 45.27 -34.74
CA VAL A 118 66.86 44.20 -35.33
C VAL A 118 65.95 43.38 -36.23
N GLY A 119 66.18 43.42 -37.55
CA GLY A 119 65.34 42.74 -38.52
C GLY A 119 65.58 43.18 -39.97
N THR A 120 64.70 42.72 -40.85
CA THR A 120 64.60 43.07 -42.27
C THR A 120 63.60 44.22 -42.48
N ASN A 121 63.74 44.98 -43.57
CA ASN A 121 62.81 46.07 -43.95
C ASN A 121 62.18 45.84 -45.33
N ASP A 122 62.22 44.60 -45.79
CA ASP A 122 61.71 44.07 -47.04
C ASP A 122 60.99 42.74 -46.77
N ALA A 123 60.43 42.13 -47.81
CA ALA A 123 59.70 40.86 -47.70
C ALA A 123 60.64 39.64 -47.59
N GLN A 124 61.65 39.73 -46.73
CA GLN A 124 62.60 38.65 -46.41
C GLN A 124 62.55 38.32 -44.92
N ASP A 125 62.75 37.04 -44.59
CA ASP A 125 62.64 36.55 -43.22
C ASP A 125 63.90 36.90 -42.40
N LEU A 126 63.72 37.29 -41.12
CA LEU A 126 64.83 37.39 -40.18
C LEU A 126 65.22 35.98 -39.71
N VAL A 127 66.32 35.47 -40.23
CA VAL A 127 66.93 34.19 -39.84
C VAL A 127 67.96 34.41 -38.74
N VAL A 128 67.81 33.72 -37.60
CA VAL A 128 68.81 33.68 -36.53
C VAL A 128 69.47 32.29 -36.51
N ALA A 129 70.78 32.27 -36.69
CA ALA A 129 71.57 31.05 -36.89
C ALA A 129 72.82 31.01 -35.99
N THR A 130 73.25 29.81 -35.61
CA THR A 130 74.53 29.57 -34.91
C THR A 130 75.30 28.44 -35.57
N ASN A 131 76.60 28.63 -35.81
CA ASN A 131 77.45 27.71 -36.59
C ASN A 131 76.80 27.35 -37.96
N SER A 132 76.35 28.36 -38.70
CA SER A 132 75.62 28.24 -39.98
C SER A 132 74.34 27.38 -39.94
N ASN A 133 73.84 27.02 -38.76
CA ASN A 133 72.58 26.30 -38.58
C ASN A 133 71.51 27.25 -38.06
N GLU A 134 70.41 27.38 -38.81
CA GLU A 134 69.23 28.16 -38.45
C GLU A 134 68.55 27.61 -37.18
N ARG A 135 68.16 28.50 -36.25
CA ARG A 135 67.60 28.15 -34.93
C ARG A 135 66.16 28.63 -34.75
N PHE A 136 65.89 29.86 -35.17
CA PHE A 136 64.54 30.36 -35.33
C PHE A 136 64.50 31.37 -36.47
N ARG A 137 63.29 31.59 -36.99
CA ARG A 137 63.01 32.54 -38.06
C ARG A 137 61.79 33.36 -37.71
N VAL A 138 61.88 34.69 -37.83
CA VAL A 138 60.70 35.54 -37.90
C VAL A 138 60.39 35.71 -39.39
N THR A 139 59.31 35.12 -39.86
CA THR A 139 58.93 35.19 -41.27
C THR A 139 58.31 36.53 -41.63
N SER A 140 58.44 36.90 -42.90
CA SER A 140 57.81 38.09 -43.50
C SER A 140 56.27 38.08 -43.44
N ASP A 141 55.64 36.92 -43.18
CA ASP A 141 54.20 36.79 -42.91
C ASP A 141 53.82 36.82 -41.40
N GLY A 142 54.79 37.09 -40.51
CA GLY A 142 54.56 37.34 -39.09
C GLY A 142 54.59 36.12 -38.17
N ARG A 143 54.94 34.93 -38.68
CA ARG A 143 55.11 33.72 -37.85
C ARG A 143 56.53 33.67 -37.26
N ILE A 144 56.65 33.07 -36.07
CA ILE A 144 57.93 32.60 -35.55
C ILE A 144 58.02 31.11 -35.88
N LEU A 145 58.89 30.75 -36.82
CA LEU A 145 59.14 29.35 -37.17
C LEU A 145 60.30 28.80 -36.35
N ALA A 146 60.05 27.64 -35.74
CA ALA A 146 61.05 26.82 -35.09
C ALA A 146 61.47 25.71 -36.09
N THR A 147 62.77 25.56 -36.30
CA THR A 147 63.30 25.02 -37.58
C THR A 147 63.89 23.62 -37.48
N GLN A 148 63.78 22.99 -36.31
CA GLN A 148 64.20 21.63 -36.00
C GLN A 148 63.12 21.00 -35.12
N LEU A 149 62.94 19.67 -35.16
CA LEU A 149 61.86 19.01 -34.40
C LEU A 149 62.10 19.01 -32.87
N GLY A 150 63.33 18.74 -32.44
CA GLY A 150 63.71 18.56 -31.04
C GLY A 150 63.49 17.11 -30.56
N SER A 151 63.70 16.86 -29.26
CA SER A 151 63.44 15.56 -28.63
C SER A 151 63.09 15.73 -27.15
N ALA A 152 62.66 14.66 -26.46
CA ALA A 152 62.43 14.71 -25.01
C ALA A 152 63.70 15.03 -24.19
N ALA A 153 64.90 14.64 -24.66
CA ALA A 153 66.18 14.97 -24.01
C ALA A 153 66.75 16.34 -24.45
N THR A 154 66.23 16.90 -25.54
CA THR A 154 66.64 18.18 -26.13
C THR A 154 65.43 18.90 -26.73
N PRO A 155 64.47 19.38 -25.90
CA PRO A 155 63.31 20.08 -26.39
C PRO A 155 63.72 21.38 -27.09
N LEU A 156 63.01 21.71 -28.17
CA LEU A 156 63.35 22.81 -29.06
C LEU A 156 63.24 24.18 -28.38
N PHE A 157 62.20 24.33 -27.55
CA PHE A 157 62.06 25.43 -26.61
C PHE A 157 62.35 24.88 -25.21
N ALA A 158 63.52 25.22 -24.66
CA ALA A 158 63.99 24.79 -23.35
C ALA A 158 64.31 25.98 -22.44
N TRP A 159 64.45 25.75 -21.13
CA TRP A 159 64.81 26.80 -20.17
C TRP A 159 66.31 26.81 -19.84
N ALA A 160 66.86 28.01 -19.63
CA ALA A 160 68.27 28.16 -19.23
C ALA A 160 68.50 27.53 -17.85
N GLY A 161 69.49 26.63 -17.75
CA GLY A 161 69.79 25.85 -16.55
C GLY A 161 68.93 24.57 -16.38
N ASP A 162 67.95 24.34 -17.26
CA ASP A 162 67.04 23.19 -17.23
C ASP A 162 66.72 22.77 -18.67
N THR A 163 67.74 22.22 -19.33
CA THR A 163 67.78 22.02 -20.79
C THR A 163 66.95 20.84 -21.28
N ASP A 164 66.45 20.00 -20.38
CA ASP A 164 65.60 18.83 -20.65
C ASP A 164 64.17 19.01 -20.08
N LYS A 165 63.79 20.27 -19.83
CA LYS A 165 62.43 20.76 -19.62
C LYS A 165 62.08 21.71 -20.77
N GLY A 166 60.90 21.53 -21.38
CA GLY A 166 60.55 22.28 -22.58
C GLY A 166 59.30 21.81 -23.30
N PHE A 167 59.18 22.25 -24.56
CA PHE A 167 58.26 21.67 -25.52
C PHE A 167 58.91 21.54 -26.90
N TYR A 168 58.45 20.57 -27.69
CA TYR A 168 59.03 20.20 -28.98
C TYR A 168 57.97 19.56 -29.88
N SER A 169 58.31 19.31 -31.14
CA SER A 169 57.45 18.61 -32.09
C SER A 169 58.10 17.29 -32.47
N SER A 170 57.43 16.16 -32.22
CA SER A 170 57.98 14.82 -32.53
C SER A 170 57.75 14.37 -33.98
N GLY A 171 56.85 15.06 -34.70
CA GLY A 171 56.42 14.73 -36.05
C GLY A 171 55.46 15.77 -36.62
N ALA A 172 54.99 15.57 -37.85
CA ALA A 172 54.06 16.50 -38.50
C ALA A 172 52.76 16.64 -37.68
N ASP A 173 52.45 17.88 -37.31
CA ASP A 173 51.33 18.30 -36.47
C ASP A 173 51.27 17.64 -35.07
N GLU A 174 52.41 17.23 -34.52
CA GLU A 174 52.54 16.79 -33.11
C GLU A 174 53.18 17.86 -32.22
N LEU A 175 52.70 17.99 -30.97
CA LEU A 175 53.28 18.85 -29.92
C LEU A 175 53.45 18.07 -28.60
N GLY A 176 54.70 17.89 -28.17
CA GLY A 176 55.08 17.20 -26.95
C GLY A 176 55.62 18.15 -25.87
N PHE A 177 55.19 17.95 -24.62
CA PHE A 177 55.61 18.73 -23.44
C PHE A 177 56.48 17.87 -22.52
N VAL A 178 57.56 18.45 -21.98
CA VAL A 178 58.72 17.71 -21.49
C VAL A 178 59.23 18.25 -20.15
N THR A 179 59.56 17.35 -19.21
CA THR A 179 60.23 17.66 -17.94
C THR A 179 61.22 16.57 -17.55
N ASN A 180 62.45 16.94 -17.17
CA ASN A 180 63.52 16.01 -16.77
C ASN A 180 63.72 14.90 -17.83
N GLY A 181 63.94 15.31 -19.09
CA GLY A 181 64.25 14.42 -20.22
C GLY A 181 63.08 13.55 -20.68
N THR A 182 61.90 13.71 -20.06
CA THR A 182 60.76 12.82 -20.19
C THR A 182 59.57 13.59 -20.74
N GLU A 183 58.99 13.10 -21.84
CA GLU A 183 57.72 13.62 -22.35
C GLU A 183 56.58 13.26 -21.38
N ARG A 184 55.74 14.24 -21.04
CA ARG A 184 54.65 14.11 -20.05
C ARG A 184 53.26 14.22 -20.65
N PHE A 185 53.14 14.81 -21.84
CA PHE A 185 51.87 15.09 -22.47
C PHE A 185 52.11 15.33 -23.96
N ARG A 186 51.34 14.68 -24.83
CA ARG A 186 51.39 14.92 -26.28
C ARG A 186 50.01 15.23 -26.84
N ILE A 187 49.97 16.22 -27.73
CA ILE A 187 48.90 16.41 -28.71
C ILE A 187 49.41 15.81 -30.04
N PRO A 188 49.02 14.58 -30.41
CA PRO A 188 49.39 13.96 -31.68
C PRO A 188 48.57 14.51 -32.86
N ASN A 189 48.96 14.14 -34.08
CA ASN A 189 48.18 14.39 -35.30
C ASN A 189 46.96 13.43 -35.41
N ALA A 190 46.08 13.49 -34.42
CA ALA A 190 44.87 12.69 -34.27
C ALA A 190 43.86 13.39 -33.36
N ASN A 191 42.61 12.92 -33.33
CA ASN A 191 41.58 13.41 -32.41
C ASN A 191 41.78 12.84 -30.98
N GLN A 192 42.98 13.02 -30.42
CA GLN A 192 43.43 12.41 -29.17
C GLN A 192 44.38 13.33 -28.39
N VAL A 193 44.62 12.98 -27.13
CA VAL A 193 45.72 13.48 -26.30
C VAL A 193 46.34 12.26 -25.63
N HIS A 194 47.67 12.17 -25.56
CA HIS A 194 48.37 11.00 -25.02
C HIS A 194 49.01 11.27 -23.66
N ALA A 195 48.69 10.37 -22.71
CA ALA A 195 49.52 10.12 -21.54
C ALA A 195 50.73 9.29 -21.96
N MET A 196 51.93 9.72 -21.59
CA MET A 196 53.19 9.15 -22.08
C MET A 196 53.73 7.97 -21.24
N ALA A 197 53.03 7.61 -20.16
CA ALA A 197 53.37 6.49 -19.29
C ALA A 197 52.12 5.89 -18.62
N ASN A 198 52.28 4.70 -18.06
CA ASN A 198 51.33 4.13 -17.09
C ASN A 198 51.48 4.85 -15.74
N GLY A 199 50.51 4.69 -14.85
CA GLY A 199 50.57 5.18 -13.46
C GLY A 199 50.61 4.04 -12.44
N ALA A 200 50.29 4.35 -11.19
CA ALA A 200 50.01 3.37 -10.13
C ALA A 200 49.00 3.95 -9.12
N ASN A 201 48.37 3.12 -8.28
CA ASN A 201 47.38 3.58 -7.29
C ASN A 201 47.89 4.69 -6.34
N GLY A 202 49.16 4.66 -5.94
CA GLY A 202 49.77 5.72 -5.13
C GLY A 202 50.43 6.87 -5.92
N ASN A 203 50.32 6.86 -7.25
CA ASN A 203 50.82 7.90 -8.16
C ASN A 203 50.12 7.78 -9.54
N PRO A 204 48.82 8.11 -9.65
CA PRO A 204 48.10 8.15 -10.91
C PRO A 204 48.68 9.20 -11.87
N PHE A 205 48.60 8.91 -13.17
CA PHE A 205 49.21 9.75 -14.21
C PHE A 205 48.58 11.14 -14.29
N TYR A 206 47.25 11.20 -14.22
CA TYR A 206 46.51 12.45 -14.05
C TYR A 206 46.07 12.57 -12.58
N SER A 207 46.81 13.35 -11.80
CA SER A 207 46.65 13.55 -10.36
C SER A 207 46.60 15.04 -9.98
N TRP A 208 46.37 15.36 -8.70
CA TRP A 208 46.26 16.74 -8.22
C TRP A 208 47.51 17.18 -7.45
N ASN A 209 47.94 18.44 -7.62
CA ASN A 209 49.18 18.96 -7.03
C ASN A 209 49.28 18.84 -5.49
N ASN A 210 48.15 18.80 -4.80
CA ASN A 210 48.06 18.67 -3.34
C ASN A 210 47.54 17.30 -2.88
N ASP A 211 47.16 16.43 -3.82
CA ASP A 211 46.57 15.11 -3.60
C ASP A 211 47.04 14.22 -4.77
N THR A 212 48.25 13.69 -4.61
CA THR A 212 49.00 13.02 -5.66
C THR A 212 48.64 11.54 -5.83
N ASP A 213 47.70 11.03 -5.03
CA ASP A 213 47.22 9.64 -5.07
C ASP A 213 45.74 9.51 -5.50
N LEU A 214 44.98 10.60 -5.44
CA LEU A 214 43.72 10.80 -6.18
C LEU A 214 43.97 11.05 -7.67
N GLY A 215 43.42 10.22 -8.56
CA GLY A 215 43.56 10.45 -10.00
C GLY A 215 43.14 9.31 -10.93
N ILE A 216 43.49 9.48 -12.21
CA ILE A 216 43.19 8.55 -13.31
C ILE A 216 44.50 8.04 -13.92
N TRP A 217 44.58 6.74 -14.17
CA TRP A 217 45.76 6.06 -14.69
C TRP A 217 45.39 4.79 -15.48
N ARG A 218 46.41 4.05 -15.92
CA ARG A 218 46.28 2.72 -16.55
C ARG A 218 47.37 1.79 -16.03
N SER A 219 47.01 0.55 -15.74
CA SER A 219 47.92 -0.48 -15.23
C SER A 219 48.72 -1.18 -16.35
N THR A 220 48.03 -1.63 -17.41
CA THR A 220 48.60 -2.36 -18.56
C THR A 220 48.07 -1.81 -19.89
N ALA A 221 48.07 -2.63 -20.96
CA ALA A 221 47.14 -2.41 -22.08
C ALA A 221 45.69 -2.54 -21.57
N ASP A 222 44.81 -1.73 -22.15
CA ASP A 222 43.36 -1.88 -22.16
C ASP A 222 42.67 -2.01 -20.78
N ARG A 223 43.36 -1.52 -19.73
CA ARG A 223 42.86 -1.32 -18.36
C ARG A 223 42.94 0.16 -18.01
N LEU A 224 41.83 0.77 -17.58
CA LEU A 224 41.73 2.16 -17.13
C LEU A 224 41.32 2.18 -15.66
N ASN A 225 42.12 2.84 -14.82
CA ASN A 225 42.05 2.76 -13.36
C ASN A 225 41.78 4.14 -12.77
N ILE A 226 40.96 4.20 -11.72
CA ILE A 226 40.67 5.41 -10.94
C ILE A 226 41.04 5.14 -9.48
N SER A 227 41.94 5.95 -8.91
CA SER A 227 42.41 5.82 -7.53
C SER A 227 42.06 7.02 -6.66
N ALA A 228 41.98 6.78 -5.34
CA ALA A 228 41.82 7.80 -4.30
C ALA A 228 42.43 7.29 -2.98
N GLY A 229 43.15 8.13 -2.23
CA GLY A 229 43.79 7.73 -0.97
C GLY A 229 44.82 6.61 -1.13
N GLY A 230 45.48 6.53 -2.29
CA GLY A 230 46.41 5.47 -2.66
C GLY A 230 45.78 4.11 -2.96
N ARG A 231 44.45 4.04 -3.13
CA ARG A 231 43.66 2.82 -3.35
C ARG A 231 42.96 2.85 -4.69
N GLU A 232 42.73 1.68 -5.27
CA GLU A 232 41.91 1.56 -6.47
C GLU A 232 40.42 1.57 -6.10
N MET A 233 39.66 2.46 -6.74
CA MET A 233 38.22 2.58 -6.51
C MET A 233 37.44 1.90 -7.65
N VAL A 234 37.88 2.09 -8.90
CA VAL A 234 37.25 1.54 -10.10
C VAL A 234 38.34 1.16 -11.12
N GLU A 235 38.21 0.00 -11.75
CA GLU A 235 38.90 -0.35 -12.99
C GLU A 235 37.89 -0.68 -14.09
N PHE A 236 38.17 -0.23 -15.31
CA PHE A 236 37.56 -0.69 -16.55
C PHE A 236 38.59 -1.57 -17.28
N ASN A 237 38.29 -2.87 -17.44
CA ASN A 237 39.21 -3.88 -17.97
C ASN A 237 38.64 -4.46 -19.28
N GLU A 238 39.27 -4.18 -20.43
CA GLU A 238 38.92 -4.79 -21.72
C GLU A 238 39.86 -5.97 -22.05
N SER A 239 39.76 -7.05 -21.27
CA SER A 239 40.39 -8.32 -21.65
C SER A 239 39.48 -9.07 -22.63
N GLY A 240 39.97 -9.39 -23.83
CA GLY A 240 39.14 -9.92 -24.93
C GLY A 240 38.44 -11.28 -24.72
N ALA A 241 38.58 -11.89 -23.53
CA ALA A 241 37.78 -13.02 -23.07
C ALA A 241 36.77 -12.63 -21.96
N ASN A 242 37.18 -11.74 -21.05
CA ASN A 242 36.40 -11.23 -19.93
C ASN A 242 36.58 -9.69 -19.85
N SER A 243 35.72 -8.92 -20.53
CA SER A 243 35.69 -7.46 -20.37
C SER A 243 34.74 -7.10 -19.23
N GLU A 244 35.20 -6.30 -18.27
CA GLU A 244 34.51 -6.04 -17.00
C GLU A 244 34.77 -4.64 -16.45
N VAL A 245 33.95 -4.23 -15.48
CA VAL A 245 34.18 -3.02 -14.67
C VAL A 245 34.21 -3.46 -13.21
N VAL A 246 35.40 -3.44 -12.61
CA VAL A 246 35.63 -3.88 -11.24
C VAL A 246 35.58 -2.67 -10.32
N PHE A 247 34.82 -2.77 -9.24
CA PHE A 247 34.88 -1.82 -8.13
C PHE A 247 35.73 -2.47 -7.03
N ASN A 248 36.81 -1.82 -6.59
CA ASN A 248 37.71 -2.32 -5.53
C ASN A 248 38.35 -3.71 -5.83
N ASP A 249 39.03 -3.87 -6.98
CA ASP A 249 39.81 -5.10 -7.33
C ASP A 249 40.89 -5.45 -6.28
N GLY A 250 41.36 -4.44 -5.54
CA GLY A 250 42.31 -4.61 -4.44
C GLY A 250 41.78 -5.38 -3.23
N GLY A 251 40.49 -5.74 -3.19
CA GLY A 251 39.88 -6.54 -2.11
C GLY A 251 39.95 -5.87 -0.74
N THR A 252 39.96 -4.54 -0.70
CA THR A 252 40.03 -3.76 0.55
C THR A 252 38.64 -3.46 1.10
N ASP A 253 38.54 -2.98 2.34
CA ASP A 253 37.26 -2.52 2.87
C ASP A 253 36.84 -1.22 2.15
N THR A 254 35.85 -1.31 1.27
CA THR A 254 35.33 -0.21 0.42
C THR A 254 33.94 -0.56 -0.09
N ASP A 255 32.94 0.19 0.36
CA ASP A 255 31.54 -0.02 -0.01
C ASP A 255 31.20 0.54 -1.40
N PHE A 256 30.28 -0.12 -2.10
CA PHE A 256 29.65 0.41 -3.31
C PHE A 256 28.19 0.80 -3.01
N ARG A 257 27.83 2.07 -3.22
CA ARG A 257 26.48 2.61 -2.95
C ARG A 257 25.86 3.27 -4.18
N VAL A 258 24.62 2.88 -4.48
CA VAL A 258 23.76 3.52 -5.50
C VAL A 258 22.57 4.17 -4.81
N GLU A 259 22.41 5.47 -5.00
CA GLU A 259 21.34 6.27 -4.42
C GLU A 259 20.17 6.48 -5.40
N THR A 260 18.98 6.76 -4.86
CA THR A 260 17.81 7.21 -5.61
C THR A 260 17.11 8.34 -4.84
N SER A 261 16.14 9.01 -5.47
CA SER A 261 15.39 10.11 -4.84
C SER A 261 14.66 9.65 -3.56
N GLY A 262 15.24 9.94 -2.40
CA GLY A 262 14.70 9.58 -1.08
C GLY A 262 15.26 8.28 -0.46
N GLN A 263 16.21 7.60 -1.10
CA GLN A 263 16.86 6.41 -0.54
C GLN A 263 18.35 6.39 -0.94
N ALA A 264 19.23 6.60 0.04
CA ALA A 264 20.68 6.59 -0.16
C ALA A 264 21.23 5.19 -0.47
N ASN A 265 20.65 4.14 0.12
CA ASN A 265 21.14 2.77 0.04
C ASN A 265 20.24 1.91 -0.86
N MET A 266 19.97 2.34 -2.10
CA MET A 266 19.07 1.59 -2.99
C MET A 266 19.72 0.30 -3.49
N ILE A 267 21.01 0.35 -3.81
CA ILE A 267 21.90 -0.81 -3.83
C ILE A 267 23.10 -0.45 -2.95
N TYR A 268 23.49 -1.35 -2.06
CA TYR A 268 24.63 -1.20 -1.16
C TYR A 268 25.38 -2.53 -1.11
N VAL A 269 26.68 -2.52 -1.41
CA VAL A 269 27.57 -3.65 -1.17
C VAL A 269 28.47 -3.29 -0.01
N ASP A 270 28.39 -4.06 1.07
CA ASP A 270 29.26 -3.96 2.23
C ASP A 270 30.56 -4.71 1.93
N GLY A 271 31.66 -3.95 1.79
CA GLY A 271 32.97 -4.49 1.45
C GLY A 271 33.58 -5.33 2.57
N SER A 272 33.29 -4.98 3.83
CA SER A 272 33.83 -5.66 5.01
C SER A 272 33.19 -7.04 5.25
N ASN A 273 31.88 -7.16 5.03
CA ASN A 273 31.09 -8.35 5.34
C ASN A 273 30.73 -9.21 4.13
N ASN A 274 31.00 -8.74 2.89
CA ASN A 274 30.71 -9.46 1.64
C ASN A 274 29.20 -9.71 1.42
N ILE A 275 28.37 -8.70 1.69
CA ILE A 275 26.90 -8.79 1.67
C ILE A 275 26.26 -7.64 0.88
N VAL A 276 25.10 -7.89 0.28
CA VAL A 276 24.39 -6.93 -0.58
C VAL A 276 23.05 -6.54 0.04
N GLY A 277 22.87 -5.24 0.28
CA GLY A 277 21.60 -4.62 0.66
C GLY A 277 20.90 -3.94 -0.51
N VAL A 278 19.58 -4.08 -0.56
CA VAL A 278 18.69 -3.31 -1.43
C VAL A 278 17.68 -2.59 -0.55
N GLY A 279 17.80 -1.26 -0.46
CA GLY A 279 17.03 -0.43 0.47
C GLY A 279 17.59 -0.37 1.91
N THR A 280 18.74 -1.01 2.19
CA THR A 280 19.38 -1.08 3.52
C THR A 280 20.90 -1.00 3.41
N ASN A 281 21.56 -0.40 4.42
CA ASN A 281 23.01 -0.46 4.64
C ASN A 281 23.41 -1.37 5.82
N THR A 282 22.48 -2.13 6.38
CA THR A 282 22.77 -3.20 7.35
C THR A 282 22.06 -4.48 6.89
N PRO A 283 22.59 -5.20 5.88
CA PRO A 283 22.00 -6.44 5.39
C PRO A 283 22.14 -7.55 6.43
N ASN A 284 21.11 -8.38 6.59
CA ASN A 284 21.10 -9.49 7.55
C ASN A 284 21.48 -10.84 6.90
N GLY A 285 21.91 -10.81 5.64
CA GLY A 285 22.33 -11.96 4.84
C GLY A 285 22.95 -11.51 3.50
N LEU A 286 23.39 -12.47 2.69
CA LEU A 286 24.12 -12.23 1.43
C LEU A 286 23.36 -11.32 0.44
N LEU A 287 22.02 -11.40 0.42
CA LEU A 287 21.13 -10.46 -0.24
C LEU A 287 19.97 -10.14 0.70
N ASP A 288 19.85 -8.88 1.13
CA ASP A 288 18.75 -8.36 1.95
C ASP A 288 17.94 -7.31 1.17
N LEU A 289 16.61 -7.37 1.27
CA LEU A 289 15.65 -6.60 0.47
C LEU A 289 14.69 -5.86 1.41
N SER A 290 15.08 -4.66 1.82
CA SER A 290 14.39 -3.87 2.84
C SER A 290 13.48 -2.81 2.24
N SER A 291 12.18 -2.90 2.51
CA SER A 291 11.21 -1.85 2.21
C SER A 291 9.99 -1.94 3.11
N SER A 292 9.39 -0.79 3.44
CA SER A 292 8.11 -0.70 4.14
C SER A 292 6.90 -0.65 3.21
N THR A 293 7.09 -0.57 1.89
CA THR A 293 6.02 -0.35 0.90
C THR A 293 6.15 -1.15 -0.40
N MET A 294 7.31 -1.76 -0.65
CA MET A 294 7.61 -2.52 -1.88
C MET A 294 8.03 -3.96 -1.54
N GLY A 295 8.01 -4.85 -2.53
CA GLY A 295 8.42 -6.25 -2.37
C GLY A 295 9.01 -6.82 -3.65
N MET A 296 9.70 -7.96 -3.55
CA MET A 296 10.34 -8.60 -4.71
C MET A 296 9.32 -9.24 -5.66
N ILE A 297 9.57 -9.15 -6.96
CA ILE A 297 8.85 -9.89 -8.01
C ILE A 297 9.85 -10.85 -8.68
N PRO A 298 9.85 -12.15 -8.34
CA PRO A 298 10.72 -13.13 -9.00
C PRO A 298 10.26 -13.40 -10.45
N PRO A 299 11.12 -14.05 -11.28
CA PRO A 299 10.81 -14.29 -12.69
C PRO A 299 9.46 -14.97 -12.89
N ARG A 300 8.60 -14.38 -13.74
CA ARG A 300 7.26 -14.90 -14.04
C ARG A 300 7.31 -15.83 -15.26
N VAL A 301 7.00 -17.10 -15.06
CA VAL A 301 7.20 -18.16 -16.06
C VAL A 301 5.93 -19.01 -16.20
N ALA A 302 5.58 -19.44 -17.40
CA ALA A 302 4.52 -20.43 -17.61
C ALA A 302 5.09 -21.85 -17.50
N LEU A 303 5.13 -22.43 -16.29
CA LEU A 303 5.58 -23.80 -16.10
C LEU A 303 4.61 -24.79 -16.78
N THR A 304 5.13 -25.93 -17.22
CA THR A 304 4.35 -26.95 -17.97
C THR A 304 3.99 -28.18 -17.14
N SER A 305 4.84 -28.52 -16.16
CA SER A 305 4.73 -29.68 -15.27
C SER A 305 5.68 -29.45 -14.08
N THR A 306 5.39 -30.03 -12.92
CA THR A 306 6.33 -30.00 -11.79
C THR A 306 7.59 -30.81 -12.06
N LEU A 307 7.56 -31.81 -12.96
CA LEU A 307 8.71 -32.66 -13.29
C LEU A 307 9.56 -32.12 -14.46
N THR A 308 9.42 -30.85 -14.83
CA THR A 308 10.06 -30.31 -16.05
C THR A 308 10.65 -28.94 -15.77
N GLU A 309 11.98 -28.82 -15.90
CA GLU A 309 12.72 -27.55 -15.72
C GLU A 309 12.20 -26.46 -16.68
N ALA A 310 12.02 -26.82 -17.95
CA ALA A 310 11.54 -25.93 -19.00
C ALA A 310 10.13 -25.35 -18.70
N PRO A 311 9.90 -24.03 -18.91
CA PRO A 311 10.74 -23.12 -19.71
C PRO A 311 11.96 -22.51 -19.02
N VAL A 312 12.19 -22.79 -17.73
CA VAL A 312 13.40 -22.30 -17.04
C VAL A 312 14.60 -23.11 -17.51
N VAL A 313 15.71 -22.43 -17.78
CA VAL A 313 16.98 -23.03 -18.20
C VAL A 313 18.09 -22.58 -17.26
N ASN A 314 19.06 -23.46 -17.02
CA ASN A 314 20.31 -23.03 -16.39
C ASN A 314 21.08 -22.14 -17.38
N PRO A 315 21.42 -20.88 -17.07
CA PRO A 315 22.16 -20.00 -17.97
C PRO A 315 23.59 -20.48 -18.27
N GLN A 316 24.16 -21.36 -17.43
CA GLN A 316 25.45 -22.02 -17.67
C GLN A 316 25.31 -23.34 -18.46
N GLY A 317 24.09 -23.73 -18.82
CA GLY A 317 23.77 -25.03 -19.43
C GLY A 317 23.66 -26.16 -18.40
N GLY A 318 23.27 -27.34 -18.88
CA GLY A 318 22.97 -28.49 -18.01
C GLY A 318 21.65 -28.34 -17.24
N SER A 319 21.47 -29.20 -16.23
CA SER A 319 20.29 -29.21 -15.35
C SER A 319 20.18 -27.96 -14.49
N LEU A 320 18.96 -27.69 -14.03
CA LEU A 320 18.63 -26.54 -13.20
C LEU A 320 19.08 -26.76 -11.75
N LEU A 321 19.70 -25.73 -11.16
CA LEU A 321 20.21 -25.79 -9.79
C LEU A 321 19.07 -25.78 -8.77
N ALA A 322 19.20 -26.60 -7.73
CA ALA A 322 18.27 -26.59 -6.60
C ALA A 322 18.29 -25.24 -5.88
N GLY A 323 17.12 -24.74 -5.47
CA GLY A 323 16.93 -23.39 -4.95
C GLY A 323 16.57 -22.33 -5.99
N THR A 324 16.54 -22.66 -7.29
CA THR A 324 16.05 -21.72 -8.33
C THR A 324 14.57 -21.40 -8.10
N CYS A 325 14.23 -20.11 -7.89
CA CYS A 325 12.87 -19.66 -7.59
C CYS A 325 12.21 -18.92 -8.77
N VAL A 326 10.94 -19.23 -9.05
CA VAL A 326 10.10 -18.55 -10.07
C VAL A 326 8.66 -18.39 -9.59
N TYR A 327 7.96 -17.36 -10.09
CA TYR A 327 6.52 -17.28 -9.98
C TYR A 327 5.87 -17.93 -11.22
N ASN A 328 5.24 -19.07 -11.04
CA ASN A 328 4.46 -19.70 -12.10
C ASN A 328 3.21 -18.87 -12.42
N THR A 329 2.90 -18.71 -13.70
CA THR A 329 1.70 -17.99 -14.20
C THR A 329 0.67 -18.90 -14.86
N ALA A 330 0.97 -20.18 -15.07
CA ALA A 330 0.11 -21.11 -15.82
C ALA A 330 -0.59 -22.15 -14.94
N THR A 331 -1.82 -22.52 -15.32
CA THR A 331 -2.44 -23.79 -14.91
C THR A 331 -2.18 -24.80 -16.03
N ALA A 332 -1.29 -25.77 -15.81
CA ALA A 332 -0.78 -26.65 -16.86
C ALA A 332 -0.38 -28.03 -16.32
N GLY A 333 -0.19 -28.99 -17.23
CA GLY A 333 0.18 -30.38 -16.89
C GLY A 333 -0.98 -31.23 -16.40
N THR A 334 -0.69 -32.47 -15.99
CA THR A 334 -1.67 -33.45 -15.50
C THR A 334 -1.33 -33.91 -14.08
N ALA A 335 -2.35 -34.12 -13.24
CA ALA A 335 -2.15 -34.57 -11.87
C ALA A 335 -1.42 -35.93 -11.80
N PRO A 336 -0.50 -36.15 -10.84
CA PRO A 336 -0.14 -35.27 -9.71
C PRO A 336 0.96 -34.23 -10.03
N ASN A 337 1.34 -34.09 -11.29
CA ASN A 337 2.47 -33.26 -11.75
C ASN A 337 2.03 -31.96 -12.44
N ASN A 338 0.76 -31.57 -12.31
CA ASN A 338 0.27 -30.30 -12.78
C ASN A 338 0.82 -29.14 -11.93
N VAL A 339 0.82 -27.95 -12.50
CA VAL A 339 1.16 -26.68 -11.84
C VAL A 339 -0.04 -25.75 -11.84
N ALA A 340 -0.09 -24.85 -10.87
CA ALA A 340 -1.03 -23.74 -10.78
C ALA A 340 -0.29 -22.42 -10.45
N PRO A 341 -0.84 -21.23 -10.74
CA PRO A 341 -0.15 -19.96 -10.51
C PRO A 341 0.26 -19.77 -9.04
N GLY A 342 1.49 -19.34 -8.79
CA GLY A 342 2.08 -19.27 -7.44
C GLY A 342 3.60 -19.27 -7.44
N LEU A 343 4.23 -19.17 -6.28
CA LEU A 343 5.70 -19.21 -6.13
C LEU A 343 6.20 -20.65 -6.02
N TYR A 344 7.22 -21.01 -6.80
CA TYR A 344 7.85 -22.34 -6.80
C TYR A 344 9.37 -22.22 -6.69
N PHE A 345 10.01 -23.23 -6.10
CA PHE A 345 11.45 -23.48 -6.24
C PHE A 345 11.71 -24.84 -6.89
N TRP A 346 12.82 -24.96 -7.61
CA TRP A 346 13.32 -26.25 -8.10
C TRP A 346 14.10 -26.94 -6.96
N ASN A 347 13.81 -28.21 -6.66
CA ASN A 347 14.51 -28.96 -5.60
C ASN A 347 15.64 -29.87 -6.12
N GLY A 348 15.99 -29.79 -7.40
CA GLY A 348 16.94 -30.67 -8.07
C GLY A 348 16.30 -31.83 -8.85
N ALA A 349 15.02 -32.14 -8.61
CA ALA A 349 14.27 -33.18 -9.33
C ALA A 349 12.85 -32.75 -9.75
N ARG A 350 12.26 -31.76 -9.08
CA ARG A 350 10.95 -31.19 -9.39
C ARG A 350 10.81 -29.75 -8.92
N TRP A 351 9.85 -29.04 -9.49
CA TRP A 351 9.26 -27.85 -8.89
C TRP A 351 8.44 -28.23 -7.66
N VAL A 352 8.63 -27.44 -6.61
CA VAL A 352 7.92 -27.49 -5.33
C VAL A 352 7.30 -26.12 -5.10
N ALA A 353 6.00 -26.05 -4.81
CA ALA A 353 5.36 -24.79 -4.47
C ALA A 353 5.78 -24.35 -3.06
N PHE A 354 5.98 -23.05 -2.83
CA PHE A 354 6.23 -22.50 -1.48
C PHE A 354 5.00 -22.57 -0.57
N ALA A 355 3.81 -22.66 -1.17
CA ALA A 355 2.56 -22.97 -0.50
C ALA A 355 1.57 -23.50 -1.55
N GLY A 356 0.76 -24.49 -1.19
CA GLY A 356 -0.40 -24.88 -2.00
C GLY A 356 -0.30 -26.23 -2.74
N SER A 357 -1.46 -26.80 -3.05
CA SER A 357 -1.61 -27.87 -4.04
C SER A 357 -1.77 -27.22 -5.44
N PRO A 358 -1.09 -27.70 -6.49
CA PRO A 358 -0.36 -28.96 -6.58
C PRO A 358 1.15 -28.79 -6.36
N GLY A 359 1.72 -29.61 -5.47
CA GLY A 359 3.16 -29.81 -5.40
C GLY A 359 3.94 -29.01 -4.35
N GLY A 360 3.29 -28.29 -3.43
CA GLY A 360 3.91 -27.96 -2.14
C GLY A 360 4.15 -29.22 -1.29
N LEU A 361 4.98 -29.10 -0.24
CA LEU A 361 5.26 -30.19 0.72
C LEU A 361 4.40 -30.08 1.99
N ASP A 362 3.96 -28.87 2.29
CA ASP A 362 3.12 -28.43 3.39
C ASP A 362 1.67 -28.93 3.26
N TRP A 363 1.04 -29.16 4.42
CA TRP A 363 -0.39 -29.52 4.51
C TRP A 363 -1.24 -28.25 4.45
N THR A 364 -1.93 -28.04 3.34
CA THR A 364 -2.69 -26.81 3.10
C THR A 364 -4.01 -26.78 3.86
N LEU A 365 -4.47 -25.57 4.23
CA LEU A 365 -5.75 -25.37 4.95
C LEU A 365 -6.99 -25.89 4.21
N THR A 366 -6.91 -26.07 2.89
CA THR A 366 -7.96 -26.61 2.03
C THR A 366 -7.78 -28.09 1.67
N GLY A 367 -6.70 -28.72 2.14
CA GLY A 367 -6.35 -30.11 1.81
C GLY A 367 -5.53 -30.26 0.51
N ASN A 368 -4.70 -31.31 0.49
CA ASN A 368 -3.78 -31.59 -0.62
C ASN A 368 -4.37 -32.63 -1.58
N THR A 369 -4.27 -32.37 -2.89
CA THR A 369 -4.73 -33.30 -3.94
C THR A 369 -3.61 -34.23 -4.42
N GLY A 370 -3.96 -35.49 -4.75
CA GLY A 370 -3.01 -36.46 -5.33
C GLY A 370 -2.05 -37.14 -4.35
N THR A 371 -2.42 -37.27 -3.07
CA THR A 371 -1.62 -37.90 -2.02
C THR A 371 -1.57 -39.44 -2.12
N ASN A 372 -0.49 -40.03 -1.63
CA ASN A 372 -0.31 -41.47 -1.44
C ASN A 372 -0.22 -41.82 0.06
N THR A 373 -1.04 -42.76 0.52
CA THR A 373 -1.18 -43.13 1.94
C THR A 373 0.08 -43.74 2.58
N THR A 374 1.03 -44.26 1.79
CA THR A 374 2.30 -44.80 2.32
C THR A 374 3.44 -43.79 2.39
N SER A 375 3.29 -42.60 1.81
CA SER A 375 4.38 -41.61 1.72
C SER A 375 3.97 -40.16 2.01
N ASN A 376 2.68 -39.88 2.18
CA ASN A 376 2.16 -38.55 2.47
C ASN A 376 1.15 -38.63 3.63
N TYR A 377 1.52 -38.09 4.78
CA TYR A 377 0.70 -38.04 6.00
C TYR A 377 0.94 -36.72 6.74
N LEU A 378 -0.01 -36.35 7.60
CA LEU A 378 0.14 -35.26 8.56
C LEU A 378 0.55 -35.87 9.91
N GLY A 379 1.83 -35.83 10.25
CA GLY A 379 2.36 -36.45 11.46
C GLY A 379 3.88 -36.52 11.53
N THR A 380 4.36 -37.28 12.52
CA THR A 380 5.77 -37.58 12.81
C THR A 380 6.27 -38.79 12.01
N ALA A 381 7.59 -38.90 11.84
CA ALA A 381 8.25 -40.01 11.13
C ALA A 381 8.98 -40.97 12.09
N ASP A 382 9.00 -40.61 13.36
CA ASP A 382 9.69 -41.19 14.50
C ASP A 382 8.70 -41.50 15.64
N ASN A 383 9.17 -42.16 16.70
CA ASN A 383 8.36 -42.57 17.85
C ASN A 383 8.09 -41.36 18.77
N VAL A 384 7.29 -40.41 18.28
CA VAL A 384 6.93 -39.13 18.93
C VAL A 384 5.48 -38.78 18.58
N GLY A 385 4.70 -38.28 19.54
CA GLY A 385 3.30 -37.95 19.34
C GLY A 385 3.03 -36.76 18.40
N VAL A 386 1.89 -36.79 17.69
CA VAL A 386 1.43 -35.74 16.77
C VAL A 386 0.43 -34.84 17.50
N VAL A 387 0.83 -33.59 17.79
CA VAL A 387 0.04 -32.71 18.67
C VAL A 387 -0.58 -31.50 17.97
N PHE A 388 -1.90 -31.37 18.09
CA PHE A 388 -2.69 -30.21 17.70
C PHE A 388 -2.94 -29.31 18.92
N ARG A 389 -2.60 -28.02 18.79
CA ARG A 389 -2.69 -27.02 19.87
C ARG A 389 -3.46 -25.78 19.41
N THR A 390 -4.19 -25.12 20.33
CA THR A 390 -4.83 -23.81 20.09
C THR A 390 -4.45 -22.83 21.18
N ASN A 391 -4.00 -21.63 20.78
CA ASN A 391 -3.42 -20.61 21.68
C ASN A 391 -2.29 -21.17 22.57
N GLY A 392 -1.43 -22.03 22.02
CA GLY A 392 -0.37 -22.73 22.76
C GLY A 392 -0.85 -23.86 23.67
N THR A 393 -2.12 -23.89 24.07
CA THR A 393 -2.70 -25.00 24.85
C THR A 393 -2.90 -26.22 23.97
N GLU A 394 -2.56 -27.39 24.52
CA GLU A 394 -2.84 -28.67 23.90
C GLU A 394 -4.34 -28.93 23.73
N ARG A 395 -4.72 -29.58 22.63
CA ARG A 395 -6.13 -29.93 22.36
C ARG A 395 -6.30 -31.37 21.89
N MET A 396 -5.34 -31.92 21.16
CA MET A 396 -5.34 -33.30 20.71
C MET A 396 -3.91 -33.78 20.51
N GLU A 397 -3.59 -35.00 20.92
CA GLU A 397 -2.34 -35.70 20.64
C GLU A 397 -2.67 -37.10 20.12
N ILE A 398 -1.95 -37.54 19.09
CA ILE A 398 -1.91 -38.94 18.67
C ILE A 398 -0.58 -39.48 19.19
N GLU A 399 -0.60 -40.38 20.17
CA GLU A 399 0.60 -40.98 20.78
C GLU A 399 1.31 -41.94 19.82
N ASP A 400 2.57 -42.25 20.12
CA ASP A 400 3.43 -43.10 19.30
C ASP A 400 3.06 -44.60 19.34
N ASP A 401 2.24 -45.01 20.32
CA ASP A 401 1.60 -46.33 20.39
C ASP A 401 0.26 -46.42 19.62
N GLY A 402 -0.22 -45.29 19.08
CA GLY A 402 -1.47 -45.18 18.34
C GLY A 402 -2.71 -44.79 19.18
N GLN A 403 -2.56 -44.47 20.46
CA GLN A 403 -3.63 -43.84 21.24
C GLN A 403 -3.91 -42.40 20.76
N VAL A 404 -5.12 -41.89 21.04
CA VAL A 404 -5.55 -40.54 20.63
C VAL A 404 -6.13 -39.81 21.83
N ASN A 405 -5.31 -38.96 22.44
CA ASN A 405 -5.68 -38.08 23.55
C ASN A 405 -6.34 -36.81 23.01
N ILE A 406 -7.38 -36.33 23.69
CA ILE A 406 -8.05 -35.07 23.34
C ILE A 406 -8.39 -34.34 24.65
N GLY A 407 -8.12 -33.03 24.70
CA GLY A 407 -8.42 -32.17 25.86
C GLY A 407 -7.42 -32.19 27.02
N LEU A 408 -6.13 -32.47 26.79
CA LEU A 408 -5.08 -32.35 27.81
C LEU A 408 -4.79 -30.88 28.20
N GLY A 409 -4.50 -30.62 29.49
CA GLY A 409 -3.94 -29.34 29.96
C GLY A 409 -4.87 -28.15 30.19
N ALA A 410 -6.21 -28.31 30.14
CA ALA A 410 -7.15 -27.19 30.20
C ALA A 410 -7.55 -26.73 31.63
N THR A 411 -6.74 -25.88 32.29
CA THR A 411 -7.11 -25.18 33.54
C THR A 411 -7.85 -23.85 33.31
N ALA A 412 -9.04 -23.93 32.70
CA ALA A 412 -10.03 -22.84 32.69
C ALA A 412 -11.45 -23.42 32.70
N SER A 413 -12.38 -22.79 33.42
CA SER A 413 -13.73 -23.30 33.66
C SER A 413 -14.66 -23.18 32.44
N THR A 414 -15.71 -24.02 32.42
CA THR A 414 -16.92 -23.92 31.57
C THR A 414 -16.76 -24.13 30.05
N ALA A 415 -16.07 -25.20 29.65
CA ALA A 415 -16.33 -25.92 28.38
C ALA A 415 -15.84 -27.39 28.47
N GLY A 416 -16.45 -28.18 29.37
CA GLY A 416 -15.90 -29.46 29.87
C GLY A 416 -16.02 -30.68 28.95
N TYR A 417 -15.94 -30.53 27.63
CA TYR A 417 -15.92 -31.66 26.69
C TYR A 417 -14.51 -31.87 26.14
N GLN A 418 -13.86 -32.95 26.57
CA GLN A 418 -12.51 -33.30 26.11
C GLN A 418 -12.53 -33.92 24.71
N LEU A 419 -13.60 -34.62 24.33
CA LEU A 419 -13.91 -34.98 22.95
C LEU A 419 -15.41 -34.74 22.69
N GLU A 420 -15.70 -33.93 21.68
CA GLU A 420 -17.05 -33.75 21.16
C GLU A 420 -17.15 -34.48 19.81
N VAL A 421 -17.93 -35.56 19.74
CA VAL A 421 -18.24 -36.25 18.48
C VAL A 421 -19.68 -35.94 18.10
N GLN A 422 -19.87 -35.33 16.94
CA GLN A 422 -21.17 -35.02 16.36
C GLN A 422 -21.32 -35.76 15.03
N ALA A 423 -22.44 -36.43 14.82
CA ALA A 423 -22.87 -36.80 13.47
C ALA A 423 -23.75 -35.69 12.90
N THR A 424 -23.38 -35.20 11.73
CA THR A 424 -24.02 -34.04 11.06
C THR A 424 -24.88 -34.45 9.84
N ALA A 425 -24.98 -35.75 9.57
CA ALA A 425 -25.89 -36.32 8.57
C ALA A 425 -27.26 -36.67 9.19
N THR A 426 -28.34 -36.60 8.41
CA THR A 426 -29.73 -36.78 8.90
C THR A 426 -30.03 -38.14 9.55
N ASP A 427 -29.27 -39.18 9.19
CA ASP A 427 -29.35 -40.53 9.79
C ASP A 427 -27.96 -40.99 10.31
N GLY A 428 -27.10 -40.03 10.68
CA GLY A 428 -25.77 -40.30 11.21
C GLY A 428 -25.78 -40.59 12.71
N ASN A 429 -25.16 -41.69 13.13
CA ASN A 429 -24.86 -41.96 14.54
C ASN A 429 -23.50 -41.35 14.90
N ALA A 430 -23.45 -40.53 15.95
CA ALA A 430 -22.23 -39.80 16.34
C ALA A 430 -21.08 -40.72 16.76
N ILE A 431 -21.38 -41.82 17.47
CA ILE A 431 -20.44 -42.89 17.79
C ILE A 431 -21.15 -44.21 17.51
N VAL A 432 -20.54 -45.09 16.71
CA VAL A 432 -21.06 -46.44 16.43
C VAL A 432 -20.05 -47.48 16.89
N GLY A 433 -20.45 -48.30 17.85
CA GLY A 433 -19.68 -49.46 18.27
C GLY A 433 -20.13 -50.73 17.56
N HIS A 434 -19.33 -51.24 16.62
CA HIS A 434 -19.53 -52.56 16.02
C HIS A 434 -18.40 -53.54 16.39
N GLY A 435 -18.67 -54.44 17.33
CA GLY A 435 -17.85 -55.64 17.56
C GLY A 435 -18.29 -56.77 16.64
N ASN A 436 -17.38 -57.32 15.83
CA ASN A 436 -17.63 -58.49 14.98
C ASN A 436 -16.96 -59.75 15.55
N GLY A 437 -17.18 -59.97 16.85
CA GLY A 437 -16.52 -60.99 17.68
C GLY A 437 -17.01 -60.89 19.13
N LEU A 438 -16.35 -61.58 20.07
CA LEU A 438 -16.74 -61.66 21.49
C LEU A 438 -16.42 -60.38 22.32
N GLY A 439 -16.55 -59.19 21.72
CA GLY A 439 -16.19 -57.91 22.34
C GLY A 439 -17.28 -56.84 22.18
N TYR A 440 -17.35 -55.91 23.14
CA TYR A 440 -18.32 -54.82 23.15
C TYR A 440 -18.00 -53.75 22.11
N GLY A 441 -19.03 -53.22 21.44
CA GLY A 441 -18.88 -52.13 20.48
C GLY A 441 -18.48 -50.79 21.14
N VAL A 442 -19.00 -50.50 22.32
CA VAL A 442 -18.59 -49.36 23.16
C VAL A 442 -18.39 -49.88 24.59
N ARG A 443 -17.23 -49.61 25.17
CA ARG A 443 -16.84 -50.09 26.51
C ARG A 443 -16.48 -48.89 27.40
N ALA A 444 -17.45 -48.45 28.21
CA ALA A 444 -17.23 -47.40 29.21
C ALA A 444 -16.85 -48.03 30.55
N GLU A 445 -15.60 -47.89 30.98
CA GLU A 445 -15.10 -48.38 32.26
C GLU A 445 -14.42 -47.27 33.06
N ASN A 446 -14.48 -47.37 34.39
CA ASN A 446 -13.85 -46.44 35.31
C ASN A 446 -13.01 -47.23 36.33
N LEU A 447 -11.73 -47.43 36.01
CA LEU A 447 -10.80 -48.24 36.79
C LEU A 447 -10.10 -47.38 37.86
N SER A 448 -10.86 -47.04 38.90
CA SER A 448 -10.35 -46.40 40.12
C SER A 448 -9.70 -47.43 41.04
N ALA A 449 -8.36 -47.44 41.12
CA ALA A 449 -7.62 -48.30 42.05
C ALA A 449 -7.73 -47.86 43.53
N ASN A 450 -8.33 -46.70 43.82
CA ASN A 450 -8.39 -46.08 45.14
C ASN A 450 -9.78 -45.53 45.49
N GLY A 451 -10.79 -46.39 45.53
CA GLY A 451 -12.05 -46.20 46.29
C GLY A 451 -13.00 -45.06 45.87
N GLY A 452 -12.61 -44.16 44.97
CA GLY A 452 -13.48 -43.09 44.45
C GLY A 452 -14.60 -43.63 43.56
N ALA A 453 -15.81 -43.09 43.70
CA ALA A 453 -17.02 -43.55 43.01
C ALA A 453 -17.03 -43.20 41.50
N GLY A 454 -16.32 -44.00 40.72
CA GLY A 454 -16.33 -43.96 39.25
C GLY A 454 -17.69 -44.38 38.68
N ARG A 455 -18.26 -43.57 37.77
CA ARG A 455 -19.55 -43.84 37.12
C ARG A 455 -19.33 -44.03 35.62
N ALA A 456 -19.75 -45.17 35.07
CA ALA A 456 -19.64 -45.45 33.63
C ALA A 456 -20.71 -44.72 32.80
N PHE A 457 -21.91 -44.54 33.35
CA PHE A 457 -22.97 -43.68 32.84
C PHE A 457 -23.67 -42.99 34.03
N LEU A 458 -24.28 -41.83 33.79
CA LEU A 458 -25.22 -41.21 34.74
C LEU A 458 -26.37 -40.56 33.97
N ALA A 459 -27.59 -40.95 34.32
CA ALA A 459 -28.76 -40.10 34.19
C ALA A 459 -29.23 -39.78 35.62
N HIS A 460 -29.37 -38.49 35.96
CA HIS A 460 -29.98 -38.07 37.22
C HIS A 460 -31.49 -37.91 37.04
N ASN A 461 -32.27 -38.63 37.84
CA ASN A 461 -33.48 -38.09 38.47
C ASN A 461 -33.85 -38.97 39.69
N ASP A 462 -34.44 -38.36 40.71
CA ASP A 462 -34.81 -39.04 41.96
C ASP A 462 -36.31 -39.37 41.99
N ASN A 463 -36.64 -40.59 42.44
CA ASN A 463 -38.00 -41.15 42.63
C ASN A 463 -38.80 -41.56 41.36
N TYR A 464 -38.69 -42.86 41.04
CA TYR A 464 -39.72 -43.84 40.61
C TYR A 464 -41.14 -43.32 40.24
N VAL A 465 -41.81 -43.74 39.14
CA VAL A 465 -41.75 -45.02 38.38
C VAL A 465 -41.71 -44.78 36.85
N ILE A 466 -41.10 -45.71 36.11
CA ILE A 466 -41.17 -45.80 34.64
C ILE A 466 -42.62 -46.06 34.17
N ASN A 467 -43.06 -45.45 33.06
CA ASN A 467 -44.01 -46.16 32.18
C ASN A 467 -43.99 -45.84 30.66
N SER A 468 -42.81 -45.52 30.11
CA SER A 468 -42.22 -46.47 29.15
C SER A 468 -40.76 -46.15 28.84
N ILE A 469 -39.90 -47.16 28.95
CA ILE A 469 -38.69 -47.22 28.14
C ILE A 469 -39.11 -47.75 26.77
N MET A 470 -39.12 -46.87 25.78
CA MET A 470 -38.81 -47.20 24.37
C MET A 470 -37.98 -46.00 23.88
N TYR A 471 -36.69 -46.14 23.55
CA TYR A 471 -36.06 -47.26 22.86
C TYR A 471 -36.91 -47.73 21.68
N ASN A 472 -37.07 -46.82 20.71
CA ASN A 472 -36.75 -47.24 19.35
C ASN A 472 -35.81 -46.21 18.72
N ALA A 473 -34.90 -46.69 17.88
CA ALA A 473 -34.05 -45.83 17.10
C ALA A 473 -34.76 -45.44 15.79
N ASN A 474 -34.38 -44.28 15.28
CA ASN A 474 -34.54 -43.84 13.90
C ASN A 474 -35.91 -43.28 13.44
N THR A 475 -35.84 -42.35 12.48
CA THR A 475 -36.91 -41.68 11.70
C THR A 475 -37.91 -40.79 12.45
N SER A 476 -37.60 -39.49 12.45
CA SER A 476 -38.49 -38.30 12.29
C SER A 476 -39.76 -38.10 13.15
N ASN A 477 -40.18 -39.05 13.99
CA ASN A 477 -41.46 -39.04 14.70
C ASN A 477 -41.28 -39.33 16.20
N SER A 478 -40.58 -38.43 16.92
CA SER A 478 -40.30 -38.59 18.36
C SER A 478 -41.31 -37.90 19.29
N VAL A 479 -41.51 -38.50 20.47
CA VAL A 479 -42.31 -38.01 21.61
C VAL A 479 -41.55 -38.33 22.90
N GLY A 480 -41.55 -37.41 23.88
CA GLY A 480 -40.76 -37.57 25.11
C GLY A 480 -41.30 -38.62 26.09
N LEU A 481 -42.61 -38.64 26.33
CA LEU A 481 -43.29 -39.60 27.19
C LEU A 481 -44.69 -39.93 26.65
N LEU A 482 -45.03 -41.21 26.57
CA LEU A 482 -46.39 -41.68 26.26
C LEU A 482 -47.00 -42.36 27.49
N ALA A 483 -48.19 -41.92 27.91
CA ALA A 483 -48.95 -42.56 28.98
C ALA A 483 -50.47 -42.52 28.68
N SER A 484 -51.17 -43.60 29.00
CA SER A 484 -52.62 -43.75 28.76
C SER A 484 -53.35 -44.30 29.99
N GLY A 485 -54.48 -43.68 30.35
CA GLY A 485 -55.38 -44.22 31.37
C GLY A 485 -56.08 -45.52 30.95
N ASN A 486 -56.59 -46.28 31.92
CA ASN A 486 -57.32 -47.52 31.67
C ASN A 486 -58.55 -47.27 30.77
N GLY A 487 -58.71 -48.05 29.71
CA GLY A 487 -59.78 -47.92 28.72
C GLY A 487 -59.58 -46.82 27.67
N ALA A 488 -58.51 -46.01 27.76
CA ALA A 488 -58.17 -45.03 26.72
C ALA A 488 -57.18 -45.63 25.70
N SER A 489 -57.39 -45.37 24.41
CA SER A 489 -56.44 -45.77 23.37
C SER A 489 -55.23 -44.84 23.35
N LEU A 490 -54.02 -45.43 23.36
CA LEU A 490 -52.77 -44.69 23.13
C LEU A 490 -52.89 -43.88 21.84
N SER A 491 -52.77 -42.57 21.98
CA SER A 491 -52.84 -41.61 20.88
C SER A 491 -51.47 -40.95 20.74
N TYR A 492 -50.97 -40.89 19.52
CA TYR A 492 -49.62 -40.44 19.21
C TYR A 492 -49.66 -39.08 18.52
N TYR A 493 -48.87 -38.12 19.01
CA TYR A 493 -48.69 -36.79 18.39
C TYR A 493 -47.22 -36.42 18.38
N ALA A 494 -46.61 -36.39 17.20
CA ALA A 494 -45.20 -36.03 17.01
C ALA A 494 -44.88 -34.64 17.60
N THR A 495 -43.62 -34.43 18.00
CA THR A 495 -43.11 -33.15 18.53
C THR A 495 -43.76 -32.68 19.85
N THR A 496 -44.39 -33.59 20.61
CA THR A 496 -44.89 -33.30 21.96
C THR A 496 -43.89 -33.73 23.04
N GLY A 497 -43.70 -32.89 24.08
CA GLY A 497 -42.84 -33.20 25.23
C GLY A 497 -43.37 -34.38 26.06
N GLY A 498 -44.68 -34.58 26.05
CA GLY A 498 -45.36 -35.79 26.52
C GLY A 498 -46.83 -35.76 26.09
N THR A 499 -47.44 -36.93 25.91
CA THR A 499 -48.88 -37.05 25.61
C THR A 499 -49.60 -37.77 26.74
N PHE A 500 -50.63 -37.12 27.28
CA PHE A 500 -51.48 -37.61 28.36
C PHE A 500 -52.93 -37.68 27.88
N ASN A 501 -53.57 -38.86 27.95
CA ASN A 501 -54.91 -39.09 27.39
C ASN A 501 -55.82 -39.93 28.31
N GLY A 502 -57.08 -39.53 28.43
CA GLY A 502 -58.10 -40.11 29.30
C GLY A 502 -59.48 -39.50 29.05
N THR A 503 -60.55 -40.26 29.34
CA THR A 503 -61.93 -39.93 28.92
C THR A 503 -62.62 -38.85 29.74
N ASN A 504 -62.28 -38.72 31.03
CA ASN A 504 -62.79 -37.66 31.92
C ASN A 504 -61.71 -36.60 32.20
N PHE A 505 -60.48 -37.05 32.47
CA PHE A 505 -59.31 -36.21 32.70
C PHE A 505 -58.13 -36.77 31.88
N GLY A 506 -57.47 -35.94 31.09
CA GLY A 506 -56.32 -36.36 30.26
C GLY A 506 -55.04 -36.55 31.08
N GLY A 507 -54.81 -35.65 32.03
CA GLY A 507 -53.77 -35.70 33.05
C GLY A 507 -54.13 -34.77 34.20
N ALA A 508 -53.66 -35.07 35.40
CA ALA A 508 -53.93 -34.30 36.61
C ALA A 508 -52.66 -34.23 37.47
N GLY A 509 -52.32 -33.04 37.95
CA GLY A 509 -51.24 -32.82 38.91
C GLY A 509 -51.80 -32.10 40.12
N ILE A 510 -51.61 -32.69 41.30
CA ILE A 510 -52.10 -32.17 42.57
C ILE A 510 -50.88 -31.88 43.44
N ALA A 511 -50.65 -30.61 43.73
CA ALA A 511 -49.73 -30.20 44.78
C ALA A 511 -50.52 -29.99 46.07
N ASN A 512 -50.14 -30.69 47.15
CA ASN A 512 -50.85 -30.64 48.43
C ASN A 512 -50.35 -29.50 49.35
N GLU A 513 -49.20 -28.91 49.04
CA GLU A 513 -48.62 -27.77 49.76
C GLU A 513 -49.12 -26.45 49.18
N THR A 514 -49.31 -25.42 50.03
CA THR A 514 -49.94 -24.15 49.63
C THR A 514 -49.15 -23.35 48.60
N THR A 515 -47.83 -23.55 48.50
CA THR A 515 -46.94 -22.93 47.49
C THR A 515 -46.54 -23.88 46.37
N GLY A 516 -47.13 -25.08 46.30
CA GLY A 516 -46.82 -26.04 45.26
C GLY A 516 -47.41 -25.66 43.91
N THR A 517 -46.80 -26.14 42.82
CA THR A 517 -47.39 -26.06 41.48
C THR A 517 -47.85 -27.44 41.00
N GLY A 518 -49.12 -27.56 40.58
CA GLY A 518 -49.76 -28.83 40.26
C GLY A 518 -49.26 -29.47 38.96
N ILE A 519 -49.33 -28.74 37.84
CA ILE A 519 -48.81 -29.17 36.53
C ILE A 519 -47.84 -28.13 36.02
N ILE A 520 -46.67 -28.55 35.53
CA ILE A 520 -45.71 -27.68 34.87
C ILE A 520 -45.42 -28.17 33.45
N GLY A 521 -45.61 -27.28 32.46
CA GLY A 521 -45.16 -27.46 31.09
C GLY A 521 -43.96 -26.58 30.80
N THR A 522 -42.85 -27.17 30.36
CA THR A 522 -41.71 -26.46 29.76
C THR A 522 -41.56 -26.87 28.30
N GLY A 523 -41.27 -25.90 27.43
CA GLY A 523 -41.16 -26.15 25.99
C GLY A 523 -40.54 -24.99 25.22
N ASN A 524 -40.64 -25.04 23.89
CA ASN A 524 -40.15 -23.99 22.98
C ASN A 524 -38.67 -23.59 23.19
N GLY A 525 -37.82 -24.51 23.67
CA GLY A 525 -36.38 -24.31 23.85
C GLY A 525 -35.89 -24.10 25.29
N ARG A 526 -36.78 -23.85 26.26
CA ARG A 526 -36.35 -23.64 27.66
C ARG A 526 -35.75 -24.90 28.28
N THR A 527 -34.55 -24.75 28.84
CA THR A 527 -33.83 -25.77 29.62
C THR A 527 -34.02 -25.63 31.14
N SER A 528 -34.68 -24.55 31.59
CA SER A 528 -34.99 -24.29 33.01
C SER A 528 -36.50 -24.11 33.22
N ILE A 529 -36.96 -24.54 34.39
CA ILE A 529 -38.35 -24.42 34.81
C ILE A 529 -38.58 -23.00 35.35
N VAL A 530 -39.60 -22.30 34.85
CA VAL A 530 -40.15 -21.10 35.48
C VAL A 530 -41.53 -21.43 36.03
N TYR A 531 -41.70 -21.24 37.34
CA TYR A 531 -42.94 -21.46 38.08
C TYR A 531 -43.16 -20.30 39.05
N ASP A 532 -44.38 -20.15 39.56
CA ASP A 532 -44.70 -19.13 40.55
C ASP A 532 -44.25 -19.59 41.95
N PRO A 533 -43.38 -18.86 42.66
CA PRO A 533 -42.90 -19.26 43.99
C PRO A 533 -44.00 -19.30 45.06
N ASP A 534 -45.11 -18.59 44.86
CA ASP A 534 -46.27 -18.60 45.76
C ASP A 534 -47.28 -19.72 45.41
N GLY A 535 -47.02 -20.52 44.37
CA GLY A 535 -47.81 -21.69 43.97
C GLY A 535 -48.79 -21.44 42.82
N SER A 536 -49.14 -22.49 42.06
CA SER A 536 -50.07 -22.36 40.93
C SER A 536 -50.74 -23.68 40.50
N GLY A 537 -51.94 -23.61 39.90
CA GLY A 537 -52.58 -24.81 39.34
C GLY A 537 -51.85 -25.36 38.12
N VAL A 538 -51.46 -24.46 37.21
CA VAL A 538 -50.76 -24.79 35.95
C VAL A 538 -49.70 -23.72 35.66
N GLY A 539 -48.42 -24.10 35.68
CA GLY A 539 -47.31 -23.28 35.22
C GLY A 539 -46.92 -23.65 33.78
N GLY A 540 -46.95 -22.70 32.85
CA GLY A 540 -46.51 -22.92 31.47
C GLY A 540 -45.40 -21.96 31.08
N SER A 541 -44.23 -22.48 30.71
CA SER A 541 -43.06 -21.68 30.33
C SER A 541 -42.42 -22.14 29.02
N GLY A 542 -42.16 -21.18 28.14
CA GLY A 542 -41.59 -21.37 26.82
C GLY A 542 -41.35 -20.02 26.17
N ASP A 543 -40.33 -19.88 25.34
CA ASP A 543 -39.83 -18.56 24.93
C ASP A 543 -40.71 -17.87 23.87
N VAL A 544 -41.35 -18.65 23.00
CA VAL A 544 -42.31 -18.14 22.01
C VAL A 544 -43.71 -18.03 22.62
N LEU A 545 -44.16 -19.06 23.35
CA LEU A 545 -45.28 -19.05 24.28
C LEU A 545 -45.00 -20.01 25.44
N GLY A 546 -45.44 -19.66 26.64
CA GLY A 546 -45.48 -20.56 27.80
C GLY A 546 -46.78 -21.37 27.92
N VAL A 547 -47.92 -20.74 27.59
CA VAL A 547 -49.24 -21.40 27.51
C VAL A 547 -49.86 -21.07 26.16
N TYR A 548 -50.15 -22.09 25.35
CA TYR A 548 -50.88 -21.94 24.09
C TYR A 548 -52.31 -22.46 24.24
N GLY A 549 -53.28 -21.55 24.21
CA GLY A 549 -54.70 -21.87 24.30
C GLY A 549 -55.40 -21.76 22.94
N TYR A 550 -56.07 -22.84 22.50
CA TYR A 550 -56.77 -22.91 21.22
C TYR A 550 -58.14 -23.58 21.37
N ALA A 551 -59.21 -22.89 20.92
CA ALA A 551 -60.58 -23.39 20.93
C ALA A 551 -61.06 -23.73 19.50
N GLY A 552 -60.93 -25.00 19.13
CA GLY A 552 -61.18 -25.48 17.76
C GLY A 552 -62.64 -25.88 17.47
N ASN A 553 -63.44 -24.96 16.95
CA ASN A 553 -64.54 -25.27 16.01
C ASN A 553 -64.95 -24.01 15.22
N GLY A 554 -64.11 -23.58 14.27
CA GLY A 554 -64.06 -22.19 13.76
C GLY A 554 -65.23 -21.67 12.89
N GLY A 555 -66.39 -22.32 12.89
CA GLY A 555 -67.56 -21.86 12.15
C GLY A 555 -68.21 -20.60 12.73
N VAL A 556 -68.75 -19.73 11.87
CA VAL A 556 -69.62 -18.61 12.27
C VAL A 556 -70.98 -19.19 12.64
N SER A 557 -71.18 -19.44 13.94
CA SER A 557 -72.36 -20.13 14.49
C SER A 557 -72.67 -19.62 15.88
N SER A 558 -73.97 -19.57 16.23
CA SER A 558 -74.43 -19.24 17.58
C SER A 558 -74.00 -20.24 18.65
N SER A 559 -73.67 -21.49 18.26
CA SER A 559 -73.03 -22.48 19.14
C SER A 559 -71.65 -22.06 19.64
N ASN A 560 -71.00 -21.11 18.95
CA ASN A 560 -69.60 -20.76 19.11
C ASN A 560 -69.40 -19.35 19.72
N TYR A 561 -70.48 -18.63 20.04
CA TYR A 561 -70.40 -17.32 20.68
C TYR A 561 -69.85 -17.46 22.11
N GLY A 562 -68.75 -16.76 22.39
CA GLY A 562 -68.02 -16.88 23.65
C GLY A 562 -66.90 -17.92 23.63
N ASN A 563 -66.60 -18.53 22.48
CA ASN A 563 -65.33 -19.25 22.28
C ASN A 563 -64.16 -18.25 22.35
N ALA A 564 -63.07 -18.66 23.01
CA ALA A 564 -61.86 -17.88 23.19
C ALA A 564 -60.66 -18.82 23.34
N GLY A 565 -59.46 -18.39 22.97
CA GLY A 565 -58.23 -19.15 23.21
C GLY A 565 -57.91 -19.30 24.69
N ALA A 566 -58.22 -18.28 25.49
CA ALA A 566 -58.15 -18.32 26.95
C ALA A 566 -59.20 -17.41 27.60
N ARG A 567 -59.61 -17.76 28.82
CA ARG A 567 -60.38 -16.93 29.75
C ARG A 567 -59.71 -16.98 31.12
N PHE A 568 -59.49 -15.82 31.71
CA PHE A 568 -59.04 -15.68 33.10
C PHE A 568 -60.11 -14.93 33.90
N GLN A 569 -60.40 -15.41 35.11
CA GLN A 569 -61.42 -14.88 36.00
C GLN A 569 -60.96 -15.06 37.45
N LEU A 570 -61.10 -14.01 38.25
CA LEU A 570 -60.91 -14.04 39.70
C LEU A 570 -62.26 -14.18 40.39
N ASP A 571 -62.33 -14.99 41.45
CA ASP A 571 -63.44 -15.06 42.41
C ASP A 571 -62.90 -14.84 43.83
N ALA A 572 -63.57 -14.02 44.63
CA ALA A 572 -62.99 -13.44 45.84
C ALA A 572 -63.38 -14.16 47.15
N ASP A 573 -64.47 -14.92 47.16
CA ASP A 573 -64.97 -15.68 48.32
C ASP A 573 -64.76 -17.20 48.20
N ASN A 574 -64.39 -17.68 47.01
CA ASN A 574 -64.20 -19.09 46.66
C ASN A 574 -65.47 -19.96 46.88
N ASP A 575 -66.66 -19.36 46.90
CA ASP A 575 -67.94 -20.06 46.91
C ASP A 575 -68.58 -20.00 45.52
N ILE A 576 -68.70 -21.16 44.86
CA ILE A 576 -69.26 -21.26 43.51
C ILE A 576 -70.79 -21.03 43.44
N THR A 577 -71.46 -20.71 44.57
CA THR A 577 -72.92 -20.55 44.68
C THR A 577 -73.38 -19.11 44.93
N THR A 578 -72.50 -18.18 45.30
CA THR A 578 -72.82 -16.78 45.61
C THR A 578 -72.94 -15.93 44.34
N THR A 579 -74.15 -15.48 43.97
CA THR A 579 -74.40 -14.82 42.68
C THR A 579 -74.90 -13.37 42.73
N THR A 580 -75.28 -12.86 43.91
CA THR A 580 -75.70 -11.45 44.08
C THR A 580 -75.30 -10.92 45.46
N GLY A 581 -74.43 -9.91 45.50
CA GLY A 581 -73.99 -9.28 46.76
C GLY A 581 -72.58 -8.69 46.64
N ASN A 582 -72.05 -8.16 47.75
CA ASN A 582 -70.75 -7.47 47.77
C ASN A 582 -69.54 -8.38 47.46
N GLY A 583 -69.71 -9.71 47.53
CA GLY A 583 -68.70 -10.70 47.12
C GLY A 583 -68.53 -10.82 45.59
N ALA A 584 -69.51 -10.38 44.79
CA ALA A 584 -69.50 -10.52 43.33
C ALA A 584 -68.59 -9.53 42.58
N THR A 585 -67.54 -9.00 43.23
CA THR A 585 -66.54 -8.14 42.60
C THR A 585 -65.57 -8.99 41.81
N ARG A 586 -65.46 -8.76 40.50
CA ARG A 586 -64.66 -9.59 39.58
C ARG A 586 -63.82 -8.75 38.62
N ALA A 587 -62.79 -9.38 38.06
CA ALA A 587 -62.04 -8.89 36.92
C ALA A 587 -62.00 -10.00 35.86
N SER A 588 -62.08 -9.64 34.58
CA SER A 588 -62.13 -10.61 33.48
C SER A 588 -61.21 -10.22 32.31
N ALA A 589 -60.54 -11.24 31.78
CA ALA A 589 -59.75 -11.14 30.56
C ALA A 589 -60.12 -12.28 29.60
N ILE A 590 -60.43 -11.94 28.35
CA ILE A 590 -60.79 -12.89 27.30
C ILE A 590 -59.87 -12.64 26.10
N LEU A 591 -59.05 -13.64 25.76
CA LEU A 591 -58.01 -13.55 24.74
C LEU A 591 -58.36 -14.37 23.49
N ALA A 592 -58.09 -13.81 22.31
CA ALA A 592 -58.45 -14.37 21.01
C ALA A 592 -59.94 -14.80 20.95
N GLY A 593 -60.83 -13.84 21.24
CA GLY A 593 -62.27 -14.11 21.41
C GLY A 593 -63.09 -13.93 20.13
N PHE A 594 -64.14 -14.75 20.00
CA PHE A 594 -65.22 -14.56 19.03
C PHE A 594 -66.56 -14.40 19.75
N ASN A 595 -67.23 -13.27 19.51
CA ASN A 595 -68.52 -12.97 20.13
C ASN A 595 -69.37 -12.03 19.25
N ASN A 596 -70.66 -11.98 19.57
CA ASN A 596 -71.64 -11.10 18.93
C ASN A 596 -71.84 -9.83 19.77
N VAL A 597 -71.06 -8.79 19.46
CA VAL A 597 -71.00 -7.55 20.26
C VAL A 597 -71.88 -6.47 19.61
N ARG A 598 -73.10 -6.36 20.13
CA ARG A 598 -74.15 -5.42 19.72
C ARG A 598 -73.90 -4.03 20.33
N PRO A 599 -74.01 -2.92 19.56
CA PRO A 599 -74.04 -1.58 20.15
C PRO A 599 -75.23 -1.41 21.11
N PRO A 600 -75.15 -0.52 22.12
CA PRO A 600 -76.30 -0.19 22.96
C PRO A 600 -77.50 0.32 22.12
N GLY A 601 -78.71 -0.14 22.40
CA GLY A 601 -79.93 0.26 21.67
C GLY A 601 -80.21 -0.51 20.37
N THR A 602 -79.28 -0.61 19.41
CA THR A 602 -79.54 -1.11 18.04
C THR A 602 -79.69 -2.64 17.91
N SER A 603 -80.77 -3.13 17.30
CA SER A 603 -81.11 -4.56 17.21
C SER A 603 -80.23 -5.42 16.28
N SER A 604 -79.36 -4.81 15.46
CA SER A 604 -78.43 -5.50 14.57
C SER A 604 -77.30 -6.21 15.34
N SER A 605 -77.06 -7.47 15.01
CA SER A 605 -76.02 -8.31 15.62
C SER A 605 -74.71 -8.18 14.81
N ARG A 606 -73.56 -8.08 15.48
CA ARG A 606 -72.26 -7.82 14.82
C ARG A 606 -71.19 -8.82 15.27
N ASP A 607 -70.82 -9.71 14.36
CA ASP A 607 -69.72 -10.66 14.52
C ASP A 607 -68.40 -9.92 14.71
N SER A 608 -67.88 -10.01 15.94
CA SER A 608 -66.78 -9.21 16.43
C SER A 608 -65.61 -10.12 16.82
N TYR A 609 -64.50 -9.95 16.13
CA TYR A 609 -63.23 -10.59 16.44
C TYR A 609 -62.33 -9.58 17.14
N TYR A 610 -61.74 -9.97 18.26
CA TYR A 610 -60.87 -9.12 19.08
C TYR A 610 -59.69 -9.92 19.62
N GLY A 611 -58.49 -9.31 19.58
CA GLY A 611 -57.29 -9.90 20.17
C GLY A 611 -57.41 -10.03 21.69
N GLY A 612 -58.00 -9.03 22.34
CA GLY A 612 -58.36 -9.07 23.75
C GLY A 612 -59.56 -8.19 24.09
N TYR A 613 -60.37 -8.66 25.03
CA TYR A 613 -61.33 -7.88 25.80
C TYR A 613 -60.89 -7.89 27.27
N PHE A 614 -60.85 -6.72 27.88
CA PHE A 614 -60.42 -6.52 29.26
C PHE A 614 -61.48 -5.70 30.00
N SER A 615 -61.85 -6.10 31.21
CA SER A 615 -62.83 -5.38 32.01
C SER A 615 -62.55 -5.47 33.51
N GLY A 616 -62.92 -4.41 34.24
CA GLY A 616 -62.77 -4.31 35.68
C GLY A 616 -63.86 -3.47 36.32
N GLY A 617 -64.32 -3.91 37.49
CA GLY A 617 -65.39 -3.30 38.27
C GLY A 617 -66.48 -4.31 38.65
N SER A 618 -67.58 -3.83 39.22
CA SER A 618 -68.75 -4.66 39.50
C SER A 618 -69.49 -5.00 38.21
N GLU A 619 -69.10 -6.10 37.54
CA GLU A 619 -69.77 -6.62 36.34
C GLU A 619 -71.27 -6.90 36.57
N GLY A 620 -71.68 -7.14 37.81
CA GLY A 620 -73.07 -7.39 38.19
C GLY A 620 -73.97 -6.14 38.31
N SER A 621 -73.42 -4.91 38.34
CA SER A 621 -74.20 -3.72 38.77
C SER A 621 -74.21 -2.49 37.85
N GLY A 622 -73.78 -2.59 36.58
CA GLY A 622 -74.21 -1.62 35.55
C GLY A 622 -73.22 -1.30 34.44
N THR A 623 -72.09 -0.68 34.77
CA THR A 623 -71.16 -0.09 33.78
C THR A 623 -69.69 -0.26 34.20
N PRO A 624 -68.99 -1.33 33.75
CA PRO A 624 -67.55 -1.44 33.94
C PRO A 624 -66.79 -0.57 32.93
N SER A 625 -65.51 -0.31 33.21
CA SER A 625 -64.59 0.18 32.19
C SER A 625 -64.14 -0.98 31.29
N TYR A 626 -64.03 -0.75 29.98
CA TYR A 626 -63.62 -1.78 29.02
C TYR A 626 -62.98 -1.17 27.76
N ALA A 627 -62.17 -1.98 27.09
CA ALA A 627 -61.64 -1.72 25.76
C ALA A 627 -61.51 -3.02 24.95
N TYR A 628 -61.64 -2.89 23.63
CA TYR A 628 -61.34 -3.93 22.65
C TYR A 628 -60.03 -3.56 21.94
N VAL A 629 -59.09 -4.51 21.91
CA VAL A 629 -57.75 -4.32 21.30
C VAL A 629 -57.62 -5.21 20.07
N GLY A 630 -57.15 -4.64 18.95
CA GLY A 630 -57.08 -5.33 17.66
C GLY A 630 -58.44 -5.84 17.19
N MET A 631 -59.42 -4.94 17.12
CA MET A 631 -60.81 -5.30 16.82
C MET A 631 -61.11 -5.17 15.33
N ARG A 632 -61.72 -6.20 14.74
CA ARG A 632 -62.24 -6.20 13.37
C ARG A 632 -63.67 -6.74 13.35
N TYR A 633 -64.61 -5.91 12.90
CA TYR A 633 -65.96 -6.37 12.56
C TYR A 633 -65.90 -7.21 11.28
N ARG A 634 -66.51 -8.40 11.27
CA ARG A 634 -66.61 -9.23 10.06
C ARG A 634 -67.88 -8.92 9.27
N THR A 635 -67.77 -9.03 7.95
CA THR A 635 -68.90 -9.01 7.03
C THR A 635 -69.48 -10.40 6.83
N ASN A 636 -70.62 -10.68 7.46
CA ASN A 636 -71.78 -11.16 6.70
C ASN A 636 -73.10 -10.91 7.45
N SER A 637 -74.15 -10.64 6.67
CA SER A 637 -75.56 -10.87 7.04
C SER A 637 -76.10 -10.25 8.34
N ASN A 638 -76.04 -8.91 8.51
CA ASN A 638 -76.89 -8.22 9.51
C ASN A 638 -77.31 -6.77 9.16
N GLY A 639 -77.62 -6.51 7.88
CA GLY A 639 -78.62 -5.49 7.49
C GLY A 639 -78.34 -4.00 7.75
N ASP A 640 -77.12 -3.61 8.16
CA ASP A 640 -76.77 -2.21 8.48
C ASP A 640 -76.38 -1.35 7.25
N GLY A 641 -76.42 -1.93 6.04
CA GLY A 641 -76.31 -1.21 4.76
C GLY A 641 -74.93 -0.65 4.38
N VAL A 642 -73.96 -0.69 5.30
CA VAL A 642 -72.61 -0.15 5.10
C VAL A 642 -71.62 -1.23 4.61
N SER A 643 -71.69 -1.54 3.31
CA SER A 643 -70.85 -2.54 2.63
C SER A 643 -69.36 -2.14 2.47
N PHE A 644 -68.67 -1.86 3.58
CA PHE A 644 -67.21 -1.66 3.61
C PHE A 644 -66.56 -2.73 4.51
N GLY A 645 -65.93 -3.71 3.87
CA GLY A 645 -65.42 -4.92 4.52
C GLY A 645 -64.26 -4.67 5.48
N GLY A 646 -64.56 -4.77 6.78
CA GLY A 646 -63.57 -4.84 7.85
C GLY A 646 -62.71 -3.59 8.00
N GLN A 647 -63.27 -2.57 8.67
CA GLN A 647 -62.47 -1.50 9.25
C GLN A 647 -61.67 -2.05 10.44
N ASP A 648 -60.34 -1.90 10.38
CA ASP A 648 -59.42 -2.39 11.41
C ASP A 648 -59.17 -1.33 12.49
N TYR A 649 -59.59 -1.60 13.72
CA TYR A 649 -59.33 -0.73 14.88
C TYR A 649 -58.16 -1.26 15.70
N LYS A 650 -57.11 -0.43 15.89
CA LYS A 650 -55.98 -0.79 16.77
C LYS A 650 -56.42 -0.91 18.23
N ILE A 651 -57.25 0.03 18.68
CA ILE A 651 -57.92 0.07 19.99
C ILE A 651 -59.25 0.82 19.84
N ILE A 652 -60.28 0.41 20.59
CA ILE A 652 -61.55 1.14 20.74
C ILE A 652 -62.17 0.84 22.11
N GLY A 653 -62.71 1.85 22.79
CA GLY A 653 -63.24 1.73 24.15
C GLY A 653 -63.62 3.11 24.71
N THR A 654 -63.91 3.18 26.01
CA THR A 654 -64.40 4.41 26.67
C THR A 654 -63.30 5.24 27.35
N GLY A 655 -62.09 5.29 26.79
CA GLY A 655 -60.93 5.97 27.41
C GLY A 655 -59.90 6.51 26.40
N SER A 656 -59.09 7.46 26.84
CA SER A 656 -58.16 8.27 26.02
C SER A 656 -56.84 7.59 25.66
N VAL A 657 -56.21 8.01 24.55
CA VAL A 657 -54.89 7.53 24.11
C VAL A 657 -53.74 8.45 24.58
N SER A 658 -52.70 7.88 25.18
CA SER A 658 -51.54 8.62 25.71
C SER A 658 -50.23 7.80 25.71
N THR A 659 -49.13 8.48 26.04
CA THR A 659 -47.78 7.93 26.23
C THR A 659 -47.11 8.57 27.47
N LEU A 660 -45.91 8.11 27.83
CA LEU A 660 -45.11 8.63 28.93
C LEU A 660 -43.81 9.28 28.43
N ILE A 661 -43.42 10.39 29.07
CA ILE A 661 -42.08 10.98 28.98
C ILE A 661 -41.52 11.14 30.40
N ASN A 662 -40.21 11.01 30.58
CA ASN A 662 -39.58 11.21 31.88
C ASN A 662 -39.17 12.67 32.05
N ASP A 663 -39.43 13.24 33.23
CA ASP A 663 -38.90 14.57 33.61
C ASP A 663 -37.43 14.49 34.06
N GLN A 664 -36.84 15.64 34.43
CA GLN A 664 -35.44 15.72 34.84
C GLN A 664 -35.09 14.91 36.11
N ASN A 665 -36.08 14.44 36.86
CA ASN A 665 -35.91 13.53 38.00
C ASN A 665 -36.22 12.07 37.62
N ASN A 666 -36.23 11.78 36.31
CA ASN A 666 -36.59 10.51 35.71
C ASN A 666 -38.03 10.03 36.04
N THR A 667 -38.92 10.94 36.46
CA THR A 667 -40.31 10.59 36.84
C THR A 667 -41.22 10.62 35.61
N PRO A 668 -42.01 9.56 35.33
CA PRO A 668 -42.93 9.55 34.19
C PRO A 668 -44.06 10.57 34.30
N ARG A 669 -44.31 11.30 33.20
CA ARG A 669 -45.41 12.25 33.00
C ARG A 669 -46.21 11.84 31.76
N VAL A 670 -47.53 11.97 31.83
CA VAL A 670 -48.44 11.58 30.74
C VAL A 670 -48.49 12.68 29.67
N MET A 671 -48.28 12.28 28.42
CA MET A 671 -48.48 13.12 27.23
C MET A 671 -49.54 12.47 26.34
N PHE A 672 -50.51 13.24 25.87
CA PHE A 672 -51.65 12.73 25.11
C PHE A 672 -51.39 12.74 23.61
N ALA A 673 -51.92 11.75 22.88
CA ALA A 673 -51.89 11.76 21.42
C ALA A 673 -52.96 12.74 20.91
N PRO A 674 -52.67 13.60 19.91
CA PRO A 674 -53.69 14.44 19.29
C PRO A 674 -54.61 13.58 18.42
N GLU A 675 -55.83 13.34 18.90
CA GLU A 675 -56.84 12.58 18.16
C GLU A 675 -57.45 13.44 17.04
N ALA A 676 -57.59 12.86 15.85
CA ALA A 676 -58.17 13.51 14.67
C ALA A 676 -59.52 12.87 14.33
N PRO A 677 -60.49 13.64 13.78
CA PRO A 677 -61.77 13.08 13.34
C PRO A 677 -61.65 12.21 12.07
N GLU A 678 -60.49 12.22 11.40
CA GLU A 678 -60.21 11.64 10.07
C GLU A 678 -58.80 11.02 10.04
N ILE A 679 -58.51 10.12 9.09
CA ILE A 679 -57.27 9.31 9.08
C ILE A 679 -56.20 9.90 8.13
N LEU A 680 -55.14 10.46 8.71
CA LEU A 680 -54.12 11.26 8.01
C LEU A 680 -52.69 10.74 8.22
N PHE A 681 -51.76 11.15 7.34
CA PHE A 681 -50.31 10.97 7.44
C PHE A 681 -49.56 12.31 7.31
N GLN A 682 -48.34 12.37 7.85
CA GLN A 682 -47.42 13.51 7.76
C GLN A 682 -45.99 13.02 7.48
N ASP A 683 -45.15 13.89 6.90
CA ASP A 683 -43.74 13.61 6.58
C ASP A 683 -42.93 14.92 6.53
N PHE A 684 -41.60 14.83 6.68
CA PHE A 684 -40.69 15.97 6.84
C PHE A 684 -39.33 15.69 6.17
N GLY A 685 -38.62 16.73 5.76
CA GLY A 685 -37.24 16.57 5.26
C GLY A 685 -36.54 17.88 4.96
N VAL A 686 -35.38 17.79 4.30
CA VAL A 686 -34.62 18.93 3.79
C VAL A 686 -34.46 18.86 2.27
N GLY A 687 -33.93 19.94 1.68
CA GLY A 687 -33.53 20.02 0.29
C GLY A 687 -32.59 21.20 0.06
N GLN A 688 -31.96 21.23 -1.11
CA GLN A 688 -31.11 22.34 -1.54
C GLN A 688 -31.47 22.72 -2.97
N LEU A 689 -31.56 24.03 -3.25
CA LEU A 689 -31.69 24.53 -4.61
C LEU A 689 -30.40 24.22 -5.39
N VAL A 690 -30.53 23.95 -6.69
CA VAL A 690 -29.40 23.91 -7.63
C VAL A 690 -29.75 24.86 -8.78
N ASN A 691 -28.99 25.95 -8.91
CA ASN A 691 -29.30 27.06 -9.82
C ASN A 691 -30.77 27.54 -9.67
N GLY A 692 -31.22 27.74 -8.41
CA GLY A 692 -32.54 28.29 -8.10
C GLY A 692 -33.73 27.32 -8.12
N GLN A 693 -33.51 26.01 -8.29
CA GLN A 693 -34.60 25.03 -8.26
C GLN A 693 -34.23 23.73 -7.52
N ALA A 694 -35.20 23.16 -6.79
CA ALA A 694 -35.14 21.82 -6.22
C ALA A 694 -36.42 21.03 -6.54
N ARG A 695 -36.29 19.82 -7.09
CA ARG A 695 -37.42 18.88 -7.22
C ARG A 695 -37.40 17.92 -6.03
N ILE A 696 -38.27 18.16 -5.05
CA ILE A 696 -38.48 17.24 -3.94
C ILE A 696 -39.44 16.14 -4.39
N ASN A 697 -38.87 15.11 -5.00
CA ASN A 697 -39.57 13.85 -5.20
C ASN A 697 -39.87 13.28 -3.80
N LEU A 698 -41.15 13.07 -3.49
CA LEU A 698 -41.49 12.33 -2.27
C LEU A 698 -41.03 10.88 -2.40
N ASP A 699 -40.78 10.25 -1.26
CA ASP A 699 -40.40 8.86 -1.20
C ASP A 699 -41.39 7.97 -2.00
N PRO A 700 -40.93 7.06 -2.89
CA PRO A 700 -41.81 6.24 -3.72
C PRO A 700 -42.77 5.33 -2.94
N ILE A 701 -42.44 4.96 -1.69
CA ILE A 701 -43.30 4.21 -0.78
C ILE A 701 -44.36 5.16 -0.19
N LEU A 702 -43.97 6.36 0.26
CA LEU A 702 -44.94 7.35 0.75
C LEU A 702 -45.94 7.75 -0.34
N LYS A 703 -45.46 8.05 -1.56
CA LYS A 703 -46.27 8.30 -2.77
C LYS A 703 -47.39 7.26 -2.94
N ARG A 704 -47.07 5.98 -2.71
CA ARG A 704 -47.99 4.85 -2.89
C ARG A 704 -49.01 4.68 -1.75
N ASN A 705 -48.76 5.28 -0.58
CA ASN A 705 -49.58 5.09 0.62
C ASN A 705 -50.40 6.33 1.04
N ILE A 706 -50.17 7.48 0.41
CA ILE A 706 -51.04 8.66 0.49
C ILE A 706 -52.06 8.66 -0.64
N TYR A 707 -53.26 9.16 -0.37
CA TYR A 707 -54.27 9.42 -1.40
C TYR A 707 -54.39 10.94 -1.61
N VAL A 708 -54.08 11.39 -2.83
CA VAL A 708 -54.06 12.82 -3.20
C VAL A 708 -55.00 13.06 -4.37
N ASP A 709 -56.12 13.71 -4.10
CA ASP A 709 -57.09 14.17 -5.10
C ASP A 709 -57.61 15.59 -4.75
N LYS A 710 -58.65 16.07 -5.45
CA LYS A 710 -59.24 17.38 -5.20
C LYS A 710 -59.86 17.52 -3.79
N ASN A 711 -60.35 16.42 -3.22
CA ASN A 711 -60.99 16.40 -1.90
C ASN A 711 -59.96 16.11 -0.79
N ASN A 712 -58.82 15.51 -1.14
CA ASN A 712 -57.73 15.09 -0.27
C ASN A 712 -56.39 15.73 -0.71
N PRO A 713 -56.26 17.07 -0.78
CA PRO A 713 -55.08 17.72 -1.35
C PRO A 713 -53.84 17.56 -0.47
N LEU A 714 -52.68 17.37 -1.11
CA LEU A 714 -51.38 17.36 -0.44
C LEU A 714 -51.05 18.76 0.10
N LYS A 715 -50.99 18.87 1.44
CA LYS A 715 -50.56 20.08 2.15
C LYS A 715 -49.02 20.04 2.22
N VAL A 716 -48.37 21.17 1.95
CA VAL A 716 -46.89 21.28 1.90
C VAL A 716 -46.48 22.64 2.47
N TYR A 717 -45.46 22.62 3.33
CA TYR A 717 -44.87 23.74 4.06
C TYR A 717 -43.34 23.68 3.89
N VAL A 718 -42.66 24.82 3.77
CA VAL A 718 -41.21 24.92 3.49
C VAL A 718 -40.61 26.09 4.28
N THR A 719 -39.42 25.89 4.84
CA THR A 719 -38.67 26.85 5.67
C THR A 719 -37.24 26.97 5.14
N LEU A 720 -36.81 28.18 4.76
CA LEU A 720 -35.48 28.43 4.18
C LEU A 720 -34.37 28.47 5.24
N GLU A 721 -33.18 27.98 4.88
CA GLU A 721 -32.00 27.87 5.75
C GLU A 721 -30.74 28.52 5.14
N GLY A 722 -30.85 29.13 3.95
CA GLY A 722 -29.76 29.87 3.30
C GLY A 722 -30.31 31.03 2.45
N GLU A 723 -29.42 31.97 2.08
CA GLU A 723 -29.80 33.16 1.33
C GLU A 723 -30.26 32.85 -0.09
N CYS A 724 -31.48 33.27 -0.41
CA CYS A 724 -32.09 33.23 -1.74
C CYS A 724 -33.23 34.26 -1.82
N ASN A 725 -33.75 34.53 -3.02
CA ASN A 725 -34.79 35.54 -3.25
C ASN A 725 -36.21 35.11 -2.81
N GLY A 726 -36.32 34.13 -1.90
CA GLY A 726 -37.57 33.49 -1.50
C GLY A 726 -38.00 32.37 -2.47
N ILE A 727 -38.93 31.51 -2.03
CA ILE A 727 -39.36 30.32 -2.78
C ILE A 727 -40.88 30.21 -2.93
N TYR A 728 -41.32 29.36 -3.86
CA TYR A 728 -42.69 28.86 -3.97
C TYR A 728 -42.73 27.36 -4.29
N VAL A 729 -43.85 26.72 -3.95
CA VAL A 729 -44.05 25.28 -4.11
C VAL A 729 -45.11 24.98 -5.17
N THR A 730 -44.71 24.31 -6.25
CA THR A 730 -45.58 23.94 -7.37
C THR A 730 -45.53 22.43 -7.67
N ASN A 731 -46.32 21.96 -8.65
CA ASN A 731 -46.41 20.57 -9.09
C ASN A 731 -46.75 19.55 -7.97
N LYS A 732 -47.50 19.98 -6.96
CA LYS A 732 -47.93 19.16 -5.82
C LYS A 732 -48.78 17.97 -6.30
N SER A 733 -48.30 16.76 -6.02
CA SER A 733 -48.92 15.49 -6.40
C SER A 733 -48.43 14.38 -5.45
N ALA A 734 -48.89 13.14 -5.62
CA ALA A 734 -48.33 12.01 -4.86
C ALA A 734 -46.81 11.84 -5.13
N ASP A 735 -46.33 12.24 -6.31
CA ASP A 735 -44.91 12.33 -6.70
C ASP A 735 -44.13 13.44 -5.97
N GLY A 736 -44.76 14.15 -5.03
CA GLY A 736 -44.19 15.26 -4.31
C GLY A 736 -44.38 16.60 -4.99
N PHE A 737 -43.37 17.46 -4.89
CA PHE A 737 -43.47 18.87 -5.28
C PHE A 737 -42.16 19.42 -5.84
N THR A 738 -42.23 20.60 -6.45
CA THR A 738 -41.05 21.37 -6.89
C THR A 738 -40.98 22.66 -6.07
N VAL A 739 -39.82 22.92 -5.47
CA VAL A 739 -39.48 24.22 -4.88
C VAL A 739 -38.68 25.01 -5.91
N LYS A 740 -39.09 26.24 -6.16
CA LYS A 740 -38.41 27.17 -7.09
C LYS A 740 -38.14 28.48 -6.39
N GLU A 741 -36.98 29.05 -6.62
CA GLU A 741 -36.65 30.42 -6.25
C GLU A 741 -37.51 31.42 -7.05
N LEU A 742 -37.79 32.56 -6.44
CA LEU A 742 -38.48 33.67 -7.09
C LEU A 742 -37.52 34.46 -8.02
N GLN A 743 -38.12 35.27 -8.90
CA GLN A 743 -37.42 36.24 -9.78
C GLN A 743 -36.37 35.67 -10.74
N GLY A 744 -36.23 34.34 -10.85
CA GLY A 744 -35.20 33.71 -11.68
C GLY A 744 -33.81 33.71 -11.05
N GLY A 745 -33.72 33.84 -9.73
CA GLY A 745 -32.48 33.67 -8.98
C GLY A 745 -31.86 32.28 -9.22
N THR A 746 -30.53 32.20 -9.07
CA THR A 746 -29.74 30.99 -9.32
C THR A 746 -29.02 30.51 -8.05
N SER A 747 -29.62 30.72 -6.88
CA SER A 747 -28.99 30.35 -5.60
C SER A 747 -28.92 28.84 -5.41
N ASN A 748 -28.08 28.42 -4.47
CA ASN A 748 -27.98 27.05 -4.00
C ASN A 748 -28.35 26.93 -2.51
N ALA A 749 -29.41 27.64 -2.08
CA ALA A 749 -29.83 27.67 -0.68
C ALA A 749 -30.47 26.36 -0.20
N SER A 750 -30.20 25.99 1.05
CA SER A 750 -30.84 24.87 1.75
C SER A 750 -32.19 25.25 2.36
N PHE A 751 -33.04 24.26 2.63
CA PHE A 751 -34.34 24.45 3.26
C PHE A 751 -34.88 23.15 3.91
N SER A 752 -35.66 23.29 4.98
CA SER A 752 -36.51 22.25 5.57
C SER A 752 -37.94 22.28 4.98
N TRP A 753 -38.69 21.18 5.12
CA TRP A 753 -40.09 21.07 4.68
C TRP A 753 -40.92 20.08 5.50
N GLN A 754 -42.25 20.22 5.45
CA GLN A 754 -43.26 19.32 6.01
C GLN A 754 -44.40 19.10 5.01
N ILE A 755 -45.02 17.91 5.02
CA ILE A 755 -46.28 17.63 4.32
C ILE A 755 -47.35 16.98 5.22
N VAL A 756 -48.61 17.08 4.80
CA VAL A 756 -49.77 16.37 5.40
C VAL A 756 -50.71 15.88 4.29
N ALA A 757 -51.15 14.62 4.35
CA ALA A 757 -52.01 13.99 3.34
C ALA A 757 -53.01 12.99 3.95
N THR A 758 -54.05 12.62 3.20
CA THR A 758 -54.98 11.54 3.60
C THR A 758 -54.31 10.17 3.41
N ARG A 759 -54.51 9.26 4.36
CA ARG A 759 -54.04 7.87 4.23
C ARG A 759 -54.89 7.13 3.17
N ALA A 760 -54.25 6.44 2.23
CA ALA A 760 -54.95 5.63 1.25
C ALA A 760 -55.71 4.44 1.88
N ASP A 761 -56.78 4.00 1.22
CA ASP A 761 -57.44 2.73 1.55
C ASP A 761 -56.45 1.57 1.40
N ARG A 762 -56.49 0.60 2.33
CA ARG A 762 -55.68 -0.62 2.17
C ARG A 762 -56.42 -1.54 1.22
N ILE A 763 -55.86 -1.77 0.04
CA ILE A 763 -56.43 -2.64 -1.01
C ILE A 763 -55.69 -3.99 -1.01
N ASN A 764 -56.44 -5.08 -1.17
CA ASN A 764 -55.93 -6.45 -1.33
C ASN A 764 -55.38 -6.69 -2.75
N ALA A 765 -54.69 -7.82 -2.94
CA ALA A 765 -54.15 -8.21 -4.26
C ALA A 765 -55.23 -8.49 -5.33
N ASP A 766 -56.48 -8.72 -4.92
CA ASP A 766 -57.66 -8.92 -5.77
C ASP A 766 -58.42 -7.60 -6.10
N GLY A 767 -57.92 -6.46 -5.62
CA GLY A 767 -58.56 -5.15 -5.78
C GLY A 767 -59.66 -4.82 -4.75
N THR A 768 -59.97 -5.71 -3.82
CA THR A 768 -60.95 -5.44 -2.75
C THR A 768 -60.39 -4.52 -1.65
N ILE A 769 -61.24 -3.70 -1.03
CA ILE A 769 -60.83 -2.90 0.14
C ILE A 769 -60.67 -3.84 1.35
N ALA A 770 -59.44 -3.93 1.86
CA ALA A 770 -59.06 -4.74 3.01
C ALA A 770 -59.31 -4.04 4.36
N SER A 771 -59.14 -2.72 4.37
CA SER A 771 -59.59 -1.78 5.41
C SER A 771 -59.77 -0.39 4.81
N LYS A 772 -60.88 0.26 5.14
CA LYS A 772 -61.24 1.59 4.64
C LYS A 772 -60.77 2.70 5.58
N HIS A 773 -60.12 3.71 5.01
CA HIS A 773 -59.64 4.91 5.66
C HIS A 773 -60.16 6.20 4.98
N VAL A 774 -60.30 6.21 3.66
CA VAL A 774 -60.70 7.39 2.88
C VAL A 774 -62.18 7.70 3.14
N GLY A 775 -62.48 8.94 3.52
CA GLY A 775 -63.83 9.41 3.82
C GLY A 775 -64.43 8.88 5.12
N ILE A 776 -63.63 8.36 6.05
CA ILE A 776 -64.07 7.90 7.37
C ILE A 776 -64.00 9.05 8.37
N ARG A 777 -65.13 9.33 9.04
CA ARG A 777 -65.25 10.39 10.04
C ARG A 777 -66.29 10.06 11.12
N LEU A 778 -65.86 9.92 12.38
CA LEU A 778 -66.68 9.71 13.60
C LEU A 778 -67.75 8.58 13.53
N PRO A 779 -67.36 7.28 13.54
CA PRO A 779 -68.28 6.13 13.56
C PRO A 779 -68.77 5.69 14.96
N GLU A 780 -69.79 4.81 15.02
CA GLU A 780 -70.33 4.19 16.26
C GLU A 780 -69.46 3.05 16.83
N GLY A 781 -69.62 2.74 18.12
CA GLY A 781 -68.79 1.78 18.88
C GLY A 781 -69.52 0.63 19.61
N PRO A 782 -68.76 -0.35 20.16
CA PRO A 782 -69.27 -1.58 20.80
C PRO A 782 -69.69 -1.41 22.29
N GLY A 783 -70.12 -2.51 22.94
CA GLY A 783 -70.48 -2.59 24.38
C GLY A 783 -69.86 -3.80 25.13
N PRO A 784 -70.15 -3.98 26.45
CA PRO A 784 -69.51 -5.00 27.32
C PRO A 784 -70.16 -6.42 27.32
N ILE A 785 -69.51 -7.38 27.99
CA ILE A 785 -69.77 -8.86 27.95
C ILE A 785 -70.33 -9.42 29.30
N LYS A 786 -70.84 -10.68 29.34
CA LYS A 786 -71.47 -11.37 30.52
C LYS A 786 -70.89 -12.79 30.82
N SER A 787 -71.17 -13.36 32.01
CA SER A 787 -70.47 -14.53 32.65
C SER A 787 -71.29 -15.86 32.84
N LYS A 788 -70.72 -16.91 33.48
CA LYS A 788 -71.21 -18.33 33.65
C LYS A 788 -70.76 -18.99 35.02
N ALA A 789 -71.08 -20.27 35.34
CA ALA A 789 -70.92 -20.97 36.67
C ALA A 789 -70.18 -22.36 36.70
N MET A 790 -69.87 -22.99 37.88
CA MET A 790 -68.78 -24.03 38.12
C MET A 790 -69.10 -25.27 39.07
N LYS A 791 -68.12 -26.20 39.39
CA LYS A 791 -68.20 -27.51 40.20
C LYS A 791 -66.83 -28.06 40.81
N GLU A 792 -66.79 -29.14 41.65
CA GLU A 792 -65.62 -29.73 42.44
C GLU A 792 -65.58 -31.32 42.65
N GLU A 793 -64.42 -32.00 42.93
CA GLU A 793 -64.23 -33.49 43.26
C GLU A 793 -62.87 -33.88 43.99
N LYS A 794 -62.61 -35.13 44.54
CA LYS A 794 -61.43 -35.55 45.44
C LYS A 794 -60.88 -37.03 45.32
N SER A 795 -59.74 -37.42 45.98
CA SER A 795 -58.86 -38.63 45.74
C SER A 795 -58.64 -39.69 46.91
N LYS A 796 -57.72 -40.70 46.77
CA LYS A 796 -57.47 -41.88 47.68
C LYS A 796 -56.01 -42.45 47.69
N GLU A 797 -55.64 -43.25 48.73
CA GLU A 797 -54.33 -43.96 48.95
C GLU A 797 -54.36 -45.52 48.87
N VAL A 798 -53.18 -46.18 48.82
CA VAL A 798 -52.94 -47.66 48.83
C VAL A 798 -51.68 -48.03 49.66
N LYS A 799 -51.56 -49.29 50.16
CA LYS A 799 -50.44 -49.78 51.01
C LYS A 799 -49.65 -50.95 50.40
N LEU A 800 -48.53 -51.32 51.03
CA LEU A 800 -47.44 -52.11 50.41
C LEU A 800 -47.68 -53.63 50.30
N ASP A 801 -48.59 -54.21 51.08
CA ASP A 801 -48.73 -55.66 51.23
C ASP A 801 -49.45 -56.36 50.06
N ASP A 802 -50.12 -55.61 49.18
CA ASP A 802 -51.03 -56.12 48.13
C ASP A 802 -50.31 -56.66 46.85
N ILE A 803 -48.97 -56.77 46.82
CA ILE A 803 -48.18 -56.87 45.56
C ILE A 803 -47.30 -58.14 45.45
N ARG A 804 -47.90 -59.35 45.47
CA ARG A 804 -47.24 -60.63 45.05
C ARG A 804 -48.24 -61.62 44.42
N PRO A 805 -47.92 -62.25 43.27
CA PRO A 805 -47.72 -63.71 43.26
C PRO A 805 -46.60 -64.20 42.28
N SER A 806 -46.63 -65.46 41.86
CA SER A 806 -45.42 -66.29 41.57
C SER A 806 -45.15 -66.72 40.11
N VAL A 807 -43.86 -66.63 39.72
CA VAL A 807 -43.02 -67.60 38.95
C VAL A 807 -43.62 -68.35 37.74
N SER A 808 -43.12 -68.03 36.53
CA SER A 808 -42.38 -68.93 35.61
C SER A 808 -42.09 -68.16 34.30
N ALA A 809 -40.84 -67.94 33.86
CA ALA A 809 -39.79 -68.88 33.45
C ALA A 809 -40.12 -69.66 32.17
N ASN A 810 -39.45 -69.35 31.05
CA ASN A 810 -38.43 -70.26 30.50
C ASN A 810 -37.65 -69.76 29.25
N VAL A 811 -36.38 -70.19 29.19
CA VAL A 811 -35.69 -70.75 27.99
C VAL A 811 -35.26 -69.84 26.83
N LYS A 812 -33.93 -69.62 26.78
CA LYS A 812 -32.97 -69.84 25.66
C LYS A 812 -33.13 -69.08 24.31
N ASN A 813 -32.06 -68.95 23.50
CA ASN A 813 -30.64 -69.34 23.71
C ASN A 813 -29.77 -68.08 23.84
#